data_AF-A0A965RGJ9-F1
#
_entry.id   AF-A0A965RGJ9-F1
#
_cell.length_a   1.000
_cell.length_b   1.000
_cell.length_c   1.000
_cell.angle_alpha   90.00
_cell.angle_beta   90.00
_cell.angle_gamma   90.00
#
_symmetry.space_group_name_H-M   'P 1'
#
loop_
_entity.id
_entity.type
_entity.pdbx_description
1 polymer ?
#
loop_
_entity_poly.entity_id
_entity_poly.type
_entity_poly.pdbx_seq_one_letter_code
_entity_poly.pdbx_strand_id
1 'polypeptide(L)'
;TINTTGNTSTSGNLKAGTYTGIQSVSGTLSGADAANYTFAGTTGNYTVSALALTGIIGAGSSYYSNALVPGTLTLTNKITNDQVSGTVNVNTSGTLNGYPVIDTYTQTAASTLSGADASNYTFAGTTTATKNYAVNYPDVSASPLTITSAQMAVITTNSIAQFTPAQLQQLTPTQLQSMSTTQLNAIPLANFSNLSAAQLGNLTHAQVAALPPSYVQSLSNTQLSGLSASQIGSMGLSQIAQLSASHIANLSATQIQGLTSSQLQNLSSQQLLALSNSQFSAMTDAQLQALSTLPLDKSLSSEAKTAASTLTEKRTTDVISFQSTQSNSLKPDRYGNFEAPVSNQLSSADIKGVQYLNPSQITTLAPEKMVAVSQTQLKSLSSNQLANFSINQLKALTASQLSALSADQLSAFSDSQLSALSPSQWSGLTENQIASLTPVQLRVAPATAFAKMRDTQLQSLTSTQLVNLSTDVFLALNKNQLGCLTCNQLKSLKPSQMADLPLSVFKDLVKKKADCMSAQQLAGLTPEQIQYLLKAQLPEFNKEQLQALNSTQLQAMPQTQLQKLSTDQQRLLLPTQVATLNDITLRTVLKSLTPEQLQALTPVQIRLLQATDAVKLTPLQVQSFTPTQIVAMAPELLVQLNKQQWREWTPEQIRSLQPAQLKALTPEQWTWLSPMQLNALTANQLAQLQPAQLAALSARQQQILLPEQLSELQPNQLQAFTNPLLLAKPKSAADLVIDKDFQQLTVDQFTPQKITLLLPTQLRLLTPQQISGLNKSQLSSLSPTQWQLLNAEQLNAISPEVWKSLDPAVLKNLSPVQLVAMTPAQWQVLTPAQVQAIPTTVLAKLTPEQLRQLNATQANALDKEQLTALSPLQLQALNPQQLAAWNAAQLQKLNASQVASLSPAQLNQLSESQWKALTPEQVKQLQPAQLSSVNPKLINALLAEQLQSLSGVQLAALTPAQISALKPAPLQALSDTQIAALTPTQLSSLSPDQIRSLMPIQVNALTPAFFSNIKPALLQALSLNQWAAVSPQAIAAMDTPQIQSLTIIQVGSISPAQLEGLSANQLQSLTPLQLTAIQPRLLWSMSNQQLQSFLPEQVAQFTPSQLNQLVTLLTPQQLTAIDRNRQASLDNPGNRSQPPVPPRPAPERQPNRPPPLMQR
;
A
#
# COMPACT_ATOMS: atom_id res chain seq x y z
N THR A 1 -44.59 61.62 33.78
CA THR A 1 -44.30 61.48 32.33
C THR A 1 -43.11 60.55 32.15
N ILE A 2 -43.03 59.85 31.02
CA ILE A 2 -41.88 58.99 30.71
C ILE A 2 -41.17 59.64 29.51
N ASN A 3 -39.88 59.94 29.64
CA ASN A 3 -39.10 60.47 28.53
C ASN A 3 -38.70 59.31 27.60
N THR A 4 -39.40 59.20 26.48
CA THR A 4 -39.17 58.16 25.47
C THR A 4 -38.18 58.59 24.38
N THR A 5 -37.69 59.83 24.41
CA THR A 5 -36.80 60.39 23.38
C THR A 5 -35.54 59.56 23.21
N GLY A 6 -35.28 59.08 21.99
CA GLY A 6 -34.12 58.24 21.67
C GLY A 6 -34.22 56.77 22.12
N ASN A 7 -35.26 56.40 22.86
CA ASN A 7 -35.44 55.07 23.44
C ASN A 7 -36.55 54.25 22.78
N THR A 8 -37.15 54.76 21.70
CA THR A 8 -38.24 54.07 20.99
C THR A 8 -37.75 53.19 19.85
N SER A 9 -38.46 52.10 19.61
CA SER A 9 -38.42 51.25 18.42
C SER A 9 -38.89 52.00 17.19
N THR A 10 -38.76 51.38 16.01
CA THR A 10 -39.26 51.96 14.76
C THR A 10 -40.79 52.16 14.75
N SER A 11 -41.55 51.45 15.59
CA SER A 11 -42.99 51.70 15.81
C SER A 11 -43.30 52.80 16.83
N GLY A 12 -42.30 53.45 17.42
CA GLY A 12 -42.50 54.52 18.41
C GLY A 12 -42.76 54.03 19.84
N ASN A 13 -42.70 52.71 20.09
CA ASN A 13 -42.83 52.12 21.43
C ASN A 13 -41.46 52.06 22.12
N LEU A 14 -41.39 52.07 23.45
CA LEU A 14 -40.09 51.90 24.14
C LEU A 14 -39.45 50.54 23.78
N LYS A 15 -38.13 50.55 23.54
CA LYS A 15 -37.36 49.31 23.34
C LYS A 15 -37.36 48.47 24.63
N ALA A 16 -37.18 47.16 24.51
CA ALA A 16 -37.07 46.31 25.69
C ALA A 16 -35.75 46.57 26.42
N GLY A 17 -35.79 46.63 27.75
CA GLY A 17 -34.65 46.93 28.59
C GLY A 17 -35.04 47.62 29.89
N THR A 18 -34.04 47.84 30.74
CA THR A 18 -34.20 48.61 31.98
C THR A 18 -33.63 49.99 31.78
N TYR A 19 -34.44 51.01 32.04
CA TYR A 19 -34.09 52.41 31.91
C TYR A 19 -34.05 53.07 33.28
N THR A 20 -32.96 53.76 33.59
CA THR A 20 -32.79 54.43 34.88
C THR A 20 -33.22 55.89 34.77
N GLY A 21 -34.12 56.33 35.65
CA GLY A 21 -34.52 57.74 35.78
C GLY A 21 -35.35 58.36 34.65
N ILE A 22 -35.90 57.56 33.73
CA ILE A 22 -36.68 58.08 32.58
C ILE A 22 -38.14 58.42 32.92
N GLN A 23 -38.66 57.86 34.00
CA GLN A 23 -39.96 58.27 34.52
C GLN A 23 -39.73 59.49 35.39
N SER A 24 -40.45 60.57 35.17
CA SER A 24 -40.40 61.76 36.02
C SER A 24 -41.81 62.17 36.42
N VAL A 25 -41.92 62.80 37.58
CA VAL A 25 -43.13 63.53 37.94
C VAL A 25 -42.95 64.97 37.45
N SER A 26 -43.74 65.36 36.45
CA SER A 26 -43.74 66.71 35.89
C SER A 26 -45.14 67.30 36.00
N GLY A 27 -45.26 68.42 36.72
CA GLY A 27 -46.50 69.16 36.92
C GLY A 27 -46.28 70.29 37.91
N THR A 28 -47.02 71.39 37.75
CA THR A 28 -47.06 72.45 38.76
C THR A 28 -47.66 71.88 40.05
N LEU A 29 -47.01 72.12 41.19
CA LEU A 29 -47.64 71.85 42.47
C LEU A 29 -48.97 72.63 42.52
N SER A 30 -50.04 71.98 42.96
CA SER A 30 -51.37 72.58 43.07
C SER A 30 -51.85 72.53 44.51
N GLY A 31 -52.51 73.59 44.98
CA GLY A 31 -52.95 73.75 46.37
C GLY A 31 -52.73 75.19 46.85
N ALA A 32 -53.41 75.60 47.91
CA ALA A 32 -53.38 76.99 48.40
C ALA A 32 -51.96 77.51 48.65
N ASP A 33 -51.08 76.63 49.16
CA ASP A 33 -49.69 76.97 49.48
C ASP A 33 -48.69 76.52 48.42
N ALA A 34 -49.12 76.10 47.23
CA ALA A 34 -48.21 75.55 46.22
C ALA A 34 -47.06 76.50 45.83
N ALA A 35 -47.27 77.83 45.94
CA ALA A 35 -46.23 78.84 45.72
C ALA A 35 -45.09 78.81 46.76
N ASN A 36 -45.31 78.18 47.92
CA ASN A 36 -44.32 78.09 49.00
C ASN A 36 -43.38 76.89 48.84
N TYR A 37 -43.65 75.99 47.89
CA TYR A 37 -42.89 74.76 47.71
C TYR A 37 -42.27 74.71 46.31
N THR A 38 -41.02 74.26 46.24
CA THR A 38 -40.39 73.88 44.99
C THR A 38 -40.27 72.35 44.95
N PHE A 39 -40.85 71.73 43.92
CA PHE A 39 -40.70 70.29 43.72
C PHE A 39 -39.47 70.04 42.84
N ALA A 40 -38.44 69.43 43.41
CA ALA A 40 -37.19 69.13 42.71
C ALA A 40 -37.31 68.00 41.67
N GLY A 41 -38.50 67.41 41.50
CA GLY A 41 -38.75 66.28 40.60
C GLY A 41 -38.30 64.96 41.23
N THR A 42 -39.15 63.93 41.19
CA THR A 42 -38.74 62.55 41.43
C THR A 42 -38.61 61.82 40.10
N THR A 43 -37.48 61.15 39.91
CA THR A 43 -37.29 60.23 38.79
C THR A 43 -37.40 58.78 39.24
N GLY A 44 -37.97 57.94 38.37
CA GLY A 44 -38.15 56.51 38.57
C GLY A 44 -37.53 55.73 37.43
N ASN A 45 -37.13 54.50 37.74
CA ASN A 45 -36.66 53.54 36.73
C ASN A 45 -37.87 52.88 36.06
N TYR A 46 -37.70 52.49 34.80
CA TYR A 46 -38.76 51.87 34.01
C TYR A 46 -38.19 50.66 33.28
N THR A 47 -38.79 49.49 33.43
CA THR A 47 -38.36 48.27 32.74
C THR A 47 -39.42 47.86 31.74
N VAL A 48 -38.98 47.59 30.50
CA VAL A 48 -39.80 47.05 29.42
C VAL A 48 -39.30 45.64 29.13
N SER A 49 -40.14 44.65 29.40
CA SER A 49 -39.82 43.26 29.05
C SER A 49 -39.90 43.06 27.54
N ALA A 50 -39.03 42.20 27.01
CA ALA A 50 -39.10 41.80 25.60
C ALA A 50 -40.37 40.98 25.34
N LEU A 51 -41.05 41.26 24.23
CA LEU A 51 -42.28 40.59 23.86
C LEU A 51 -41.97 39.22 23.23
N ALA A 52 -42.63 38.16 23.70
CA ALA A 52 -42.44 36.83 23.12
C ALA A 52 -43.12 36.74 21.75
N LEU A 53 -42.34 36.40 20.72
CA LEU A 53 -42.85 36.06 19.40
C LEU A 53 -43.14 34.56 19.32
N THR A 54 -44.14 34.24 18.52
CA THR A 54 -44.38 32.89 18.01
C THR A 54 -44.13 32.88 16.52
N GLY A 55 -43.85 31.71 15.95
CA GLY A 55 -43.48 31.59 14.54
C GLY A 55 -44.09 30.36 13.91
N ILE A 56 -44.45 30.46 12.63
CA ILE A 56 -44.84 29.32 11.80
C ILE A 56 -43.95 29.31 10.56
N ILE A 57 -43.38 28.15 10.25
CA ILE A 57 -42.59 27.94 9.03
C ILE A 57 -43.54 27.41 7.94
N GLY A 58 -43.67 28.16 6.85
CA GLY A 58 -44.41 27.71 5.67
C GLY A 58 -43.77 26.49 4.99
N ALA A 59 -44.53 25.80 4.15
CA ALA A 59 -43.99 24.71 3.34
C ALA A 59 -42.90 25.25 2.40
N GLY A 60 -41.78 24.53 2.30
CA GLY A 60 -40.70 24.85 1.36
C GLY A 60 -40.58 23.78 0.29
N SER A 61 -40.08 24.15 -0.88
CA SER A 61 -39.74 23.15 -1.90
C SER A 61 -38.61 23.65 -2.78
N SER A 62 -37.79 22.72 -3.25
CA SER A 62 -36.80 23.00 -4.28
C SER A 62 -36.64 21.79 -5.18
N TYR A 63 -36.09 21.98 -6.37
CA TYR A 63 -35.76 20.87 -7.25
C TYR A 63 -34.36 20.36 -6.92
N TYR A 64 -34.14 19.04 -7.06
CA TYR A 64 -32.81 18.44 -6.94
C TYR A 64 -31.78 19.22 -7.78
N SER A 65 -30.60 19.50 -7.20
CA SER A 65 -29.51 20.36 -7.70
C SER A 65 -29.69 21.89 -7.65
N ASN A 66 -30.83 22.39 -7.18
CA ASN A 66 -30.98 23.82 -6.87
C ASN A 66 -30.55 24.14 -5.43
N ALA A 67 -30.20 25.40 -5.18
CA ALA A 67 -30.05 25.89 -3.80
C ALA A 67 -31.38 25.69 -3.04
N LEU A 68 -31.30 25.17 -1.82
CA LEU A 68 -32.47 24.98 -0.98
C LEU A 68 -33.09 26.34 -0.66
N VAL A 69 -34.34 26.56 -1.08
CA VAL A 69 -35.11 27.75 -0.73
C VAL A 69 -36.06 27.41 0.42
N PRO A 70 -35.72 27.76 1.68
CA PRO A 70 -36.55 27.46 2.84
C PRO A 70 -37.92 28.15 2.75
N GLY A 71 -38.92 27.57 3.42
CA GLY A 71 -40.22 28.19 3.59
C GLY A 71 -40.14 29.48 4.42
N THR A 72 -41.11 30.37 4.22
CA THR A 72 -41.15 31.66 4.92
C THR A 72 -41.45 31.47 6.42
N LEU A 73 -40.69 32.16 7.28
CA LEU A 73 -41.02 32.29 8.70
C LEU A 73 -41.99 33.45 8.88
N THR A 74 -43.23 33.14 9.27
CA THR A 74 -44.19 34.17 9.69
C THR A 74 -44.12 34.31 11.20
N LEU A 75 -43.64 35.45 11.67
CA LEU A 75 -43.62 35.80 13.10
C LEU A 75 -44.95 36.44 13.49
N THR A 76 -45.63 35.84 14.46
CA THR A 76 -46.87 36.31 15.06
C THR A 76 -46.58 37.00 16.40
N ASN A 77 -47.45 37.93 16.78
CA ASN A 77 -47.29 38.82 17.95
C ASN A 77 -46.23 39.94 17.77
N LYS A 78 -45.89 40.26 16.52
CA LYS A 78 -45.04 41.39 16.15
C LYS A 78 -45.84 42.70 16.17
N ILE A 79 -45.27 43.77 16.75
CA ILE A 79 -45.88 45.10 16.72
C ILE A 79 -45.80 45.69 15.31
N THR A 80 -46.88 46.34 14.87
CA THR A 80 -46.96 46.96 13.53
C THR A 80 -45.86 48.00 13.35
N ASN A 81 -45.22 48.02 12.18
CA ASN A 81 -44.05 48.84 11.79
C ASN A 81 -42.69 48.43 12.37
N ASP A 82 -42.62 47.57 13.39
CA ASP A 82 -41.32 47.07 13.85
C ASP A 82 -40.59 46.27 12.76
N GLN A 83 -39.27 46.36 12.73
CA GLN A 83 -38.41 45.64 11.79
C GLN A 83 -37.76 44.47 12.51
N VAL A 84 -38.43 43.33 12.51
CA VAL A 84 -37.94 42.05 13.02
C VAL A 84 -38.25 40.91 12.04
N SER A 85 -37.27 40.03 11.85
CA SER A 85 -37.27 38.85 10.98
C SER A 85 -36.44 37.71 11.57
N GLY A 86 -36.54 36.50 11.02
CA GLY A 86 -35.71 35.36 11.41
C GLY A 86 -35.42 34.44 10.23
N THR A 87 -34.38 33.60 10.34
CA THR A 87 -33.92 32.72 9.25
C THR A 87 -34.46 31.30 9.44
N VAL A 88 -34.81 30.63 8.34
CA VAL A 88 -35.22 29.22 8.32
C VAL A 88 -34.14 28.40 7.65
N ASN A 89 -33.80 27.26 8.24
CA ASN A 89 -32.88 26.27 7.70
C ASN A 89 -33.62 24.97 7.40
N VAL A 90 -33.19 24.26 6.36
CA VAL A 90 -33.70 22.93 5.98
C VAL A 90 -32.75 21.86 6.50
N ASN A 91 -33.28 20.83 7.15
CA ASN A 91 -32.48 19.75 7.73
C ASN A 91 -32.39 18.55 6.79
N THR A 92 -31.28 18.44 6.04
CA THR A 92 -31.01 17.34 5.09
C THR A 92 -29.99 16.37 5.66
N SER A 93 -30.43 15.41 6.47
CA SER A 93 -29.55 14.36 7.01
C SER A 93 -29.07 13.42 5.90
N GLY A 94 -27.83 13.60 5.44
CA GLY A 94 -27.17 12.77 4.41
C GLY A 94 -27.24 13.39 3.01
N THR A 95 -26.14 14.00 2.56
CA THR A 95 -25.96 14.41 1.17
C THR A 95 -25.23 13.32 0.39
N LEU A 96 -25.59 13.12 -0.87
CA LEU A 96 -24.83 12.29 -1.80
C LEU A 96 -24.04 13.23 -2.72
N ASN A 97 -22.70 13.18 -2.65
CA ASN A 97 -21.81 14.03 -3.46
C ASN A 97 -22.10 15.54 -3.35
N GLY A 98 -22.50 16.03 -2.18
CA GLY A 98 -22.73 17.46 -1.94
C GLY A 98 -24.11 18.00 -2.38
N TYR A 99 -25.01 17.15 -2.89
CA TYR A 99 -26.38 17.54 -3.26
C TYR A 99 -27.45 16.96 -2.31
N PRO A 100 -28.56 17.68 -2.05
CA PRO A 100 -29.67 17.17 -1.24
C PRO A 100 -30.32 15.96 -1.90
N VAL A 101 -30.60 14.88 -1.15
CA VAL A 101 -31.29 13.71 -1.71
C VAL A 101 -32.77 14.05 -1.95
N ILE A 102 -33.44 13.36 -2.87
CA ILE A 102 -34.87 13.51 -3.08
C ILE A 102 -35.61 12.85 -1.91
N ASP A 103 -36.20 13.66 -1.05
CA ASP A 103 -37.05 13.26 0.07
C ASP A 103 -37.82 14.50 0.56
N THR A 104 -38.73 14.29 1.50
CA THR A 104 -39.30 15.35 2.32
C THR A 104 -38.47 15.53 3.60
N TYR A 105 -38.16 16.77 3.95
CA TYR A 105 -37.28 17.19 5.05
C TYR A 105 -38.02 18.08 6.05
N THR A 106 -37.48 18.19 7.26
CA THR A 106 -37.95 19.14 8.27
C THR A 106 -37.23 20.48 8.15
N GLN A 107 -37.89 21.53 8.61
CA GLN A 107 -37.33 22.89 8.66
C GLN A 107 -37.28 23.39 10.10
N THR A 108 -36.24 24.19 10.38
CA THR A 108 -35.99 24.79 11.70
C THR A 108 -35.73 26.28 11.54
N ALA A 109 -36.46 27.11 12.29
CA ALA A 109 -36.19 28.52 12.41
C ALA A 109 -35.10 28.77 13.47
N ALA A 110 -34.15 29.65 13.16
CA ALA A 110 -33.14 30.09 14.11
C ALA A 110 -33.81 30.79 15.32
N SER A 111 -33.24 30.57 16.51
CA SER A 111 -33.67 31.27 17.74
C SER A 111 -33.21 32.73 17.79
N THR A 112 -32.28 33.13 16.91
CA THR A 112 -31.81 34.50 16.79
C THR A 112 -32.65 35.29 15.78
N LEU A 113 -33.24 36.39 16.27
CA LEU A 113 -33.97 37.35 15.44
C LEU A 113 -33.01 38.42 14.89
N SER A 114 -33.35 38.97 13.73
CA SER A 114 -32.61 40.04 13.06
C SER A 114 -33.53 41.23 12.74
N GLY A 115 -32.95 42.42 12.57
CA GLY A 115 -33.67 43.66 12.29
C GLY A 115 -33.50 44.72 13.40
N ALA A 116 -33.89 45.96 13.11
CA ALA A 116 -33.63 47.13 13.97
C ALA A 116 -34.30 47.02 15.35
N ASP A 117 -35.38 46.24 15.46
CA ASP A 117 -36.15 46.09 16.69
C ASP A 117 -36.05 44.68 17.29
N ALA A 118 -35.14 43.82 16.78
CA ALA A 118 -35.03 42.42 17.18
C ALA A 118 -34.76 42.23 18.69
N SER A 119 -34.02 43.15 19.32
CA SER A 119 -33.75 43.15 20.77
C SER A 119 -35.00 43.35 21.62
N ASN A 120 -36.11 43.81 21.04
CA ASN A 120 -37.37 44.00 21.75
C ASN A 120 -38.17 42.71 21.90
N TYR A 121 -37.69 41.61 21.32
CA TYR A 121 -38.44 40.37 21.21
C TYR A 121 -37.63 39.16 21.70
N THR A 122 -38.35 38.16 22.20
CA THR A 122 -37.79 36.83 22.46
C THR A 122 -38.43 35.81 21.53
N PHE A 123 -37.65 34.85 21.02
CA PHE A 123 -38.16 33.78 20.16
C PHE A 123 -37.39 32.49 20.44
N ALA A 124 -38.12 31.42 20.77
CA ALA A 124 -37.50 30.14 21.15
C ALA A 124 -37.02 29.30 19.95
N GLY A 125 -37.15 29.80 18.71
CA GLY A 125 -37.03 28.98 17.51
C GLY A 125 -38.25 28.07 17.33
N THR A 126 -38.45 27.54 16.13
CA THR A 126 -39.48 26.51 15.90
C THR A 126 -38.91 25.42 15.02
N THR A 127 -39.35 24.19 15.25
CA THR A 127 -39.02 23.04 14.40
C THR A 127 -40.32 22.44 13.92
N THR A 128 -40.39 22.14 12.63
CA THR A 128 -41.52 21.43 12.06
C THR A 128 -41.36 19.94 12.33
N ALA A 129 -42.29 19.36 13.10
CA ALA A 129 -42.28 17.93 13.40
C ALA A 129 -42.61 17.08 12.16
N THR A 130 -43.39 17.63 11.24
CA THR A 130 -43.72 17.05 9.94
C THR A 130 -42.69 17.46 8.90
N LYS A 131 -42.33 16.55 8.00
CA LYS A 131 -41.47 16.81 6.84
C LYS A 131 -42.18 17.79 5.89
N ASN A 132 -42.05 19.09 6.15
CA ASN A 132 -42.78 20.17 5.47
C ASN A 132 -41.95 20.86 4.36
N TYR A 133 -40.82 20.26 3.98
CA TYR A 133 -39.98 20.69 2.88
C TYR A 133 -39.84 19.56 1.85
N ALA A 134 -39.99 19.82 0.56
CA ALA A 134 -39.85 18.79 -0.48
C ALA A 134 -38.69 19.08 -1.45
N VAL A 135 -37.82 18.08 -1.69
CA VAL A 135 -36.88 18.10 -2.82
C VAL A 135 -37.47 17.27 -3.95
N ASN A 136 -37.88 17.91 -5.04
CA ASN A 136 -38.59 17.27 -6.16
C ASN A 136 -37.69 17.05 -7.38
N TYR A 137 -38.10 16.15 -8.28
CA TYR A 137 -37.54 16.09 -9.65
C TYR A 137 -38.01 17.29 -10.47
N PRO A 138 -37.19 17.83 -11.40
CA PRO A 138 -37.62 18.88 -12.32
C PRO A 138 -38.88 18.44 -13.09
N ASP A 139 -39.88 19.32 -13.18
CA ASP A 139 -41.08 19.06 -13.98
C ASP A 139 -40.73 19.03 -15.47
N VAL A 140 -40.82 17.84 -16.07
CA VAL A 140 -40.51 17.58 -17.48
C VAL A 140 -41.70 17.80 -18.42
N SER A 141 -42.88 18.14 -17.89
CA SER A 141 -44.12 18.25 -18.68
C SER A 141 -44.43 19.64 -19.23
N ALA A 142 -43.73 20.69 -18.76
CA ALA A 142 -43.92 22.06 -19.22
C ALA A 142 -43.15 22.37 -20.51
N SER A 143 -43.72 23.22 -21.38
CA SER A 143 -43.01 23.86 -22.50
C SER A 143 -42.84 25.36 -22.23
N PRO A 144 -41.62 25.94 -22.39
CA PRO A 144 -40.37 25.29 -22.82
C PRO A 144 -39.65 24.49 -21.72
N LEU A 145 -38.86 23.48 -22.11
CA LEU A 145 -38.04 22.66 -21.20
C LEU A 145 -36.91 23.51 -20.57
N THR A 146 -37.13 24.06 -19.37
CA THR A 146 -36.09 24.77 -18.60
C THR A 146 -35.23 23.80 -17.78
N ILE A 147 -34.69 22.76 -18.43
CA ILE A 147 -33.89 21.71 -17.79
C ILE A 147 -32.41 21.96 -18.09
N THR A 148 -31.51 21.95 -17.12
CA THR A 148 -30.05 22.07 -17.38
C THR A 148 -29.46 20.76 -17.90
N SER A 149 -28.25 20.78 -18.46
CA SER A 149 -27.53 19.55 -18.85
C SER A 149 -27.29 18.62 -17.64
N ALA A 150 -26.99 19.17 -16.46
CA ALA A 150 -26.86 18.38 -15.23
C ALA A 150 -28.19 17.71 -14.83
N GLN A 151 -29.31 18.41 -15.00
CA GLN A 151 -30.63 17.84 -14.75
C GLN A 151 -30.99 16.78 -15.80
N MET A 152 -30.68 17.02 -17.08
CA MET A 152 -30.93 16.07 -18.17
C MET A 152 -30.22 14.73 -17.94
N ALA A 153 -28.98 14.75 -17.42
CA ALA A 153 -28.21 13.55 -17.10
C ALA A 153 -28.87 12.66 -16.02
N VAL A 154 -29.77 13.19 -15.19
CA VAL A 154 -30.37 12.46 -14.07
C VAL A 154 -31.87 12.19 -14.23
N ILE A 155 -32.48 12.56 -15.37
CA ILE A 155 -33.87 12.21 -15.68
C ILE A 155 -33.99 10.70 -15.92
N THR A 156 -35.00 10.05 -15.32
CA THR A 156 -35.18 8.61 -15.50
C THR A 156 -35.53 8.26 -16.96
N THR A 157 -35.17 7.06 -17.39
CA THR A 157 -35.53 6.54 -18.72
C THR A 157 -37.04 6.54 -18.95
N ASN A 158 -37.84 6.28 -17.91
CA ASN A 158 -39.31 6.36 -17.98
C ASN A 158 -39.80 7.77 -18.28
N SER A 159 -39.18 8.80 -17.69
CA SER A 159 -39.53 10.19 -17.95
C SER A 159 -39.06 10.64 -19.35
N ILE A 160 -37.86 10.24 -19.78
CA ILE A 160 -37.38 10.46 -21.15
C ILE A 160 -38.31 9.80 -22.17
N ALA A 161 -38.82 8.61 -21.87
CA ALA A 161 -39.74 7.89 -22.76
C ALA A 161 -41.06 8.64 -23.02
N GLN A 162 -41.44 9.57 -22.14
CA GLN A 162 -42.64 10.40 -22.27
C GLN A 162 -42.40 11.71 -23.03
N PHE A 163 -41.16 12.02 -23.45
CA PHE A 163 -40.88 13.26 -24.17
C PHE A 163 -41.59 13.26 -25.53
N THR A 164 -42.36 14.30 -25.78
CA THR A 164 -42.99 14.54 -27.08
C THR A 164 -41.92 14.92 -28.13
N PRO A 165 -42.20 14.74 -29.44
CA PRO A 165 -41.31 15.20 -30.49
C PRO A 165 -40.94 16.69 -30.38
N ALA A 166 -41.89 17.54 -29.98
CA ALA A 166 -41.66 18.97 -29.79
C ALA A 166 -40.70 19.27 -28.63
N GLN A 167 -40.77 18.49 -27.55
CA GLN A 167 -39.84 18.58 -26.42
C GLN A 167 -38.45 18.11 -26.79
N LEU A 168 -38.33 17.00 -27.53
CA LEU A 168 -37.05 16.51 -28.02
C LEU A 168 -36.36 17.53 -28.94
N GLN A 169 -37.10 18.23 -29.79
CA GLN A 169 -36.56 19.27 -30.67
C GLN A 169 -36.08 20.54 -29.92
N GLN A 170 -36.51 20.75 -28.68
CA GLN A 170 -36.03 21.85 -27.83
C GLN A 170 -34.74 21.53 -27.08
N LEU A 171 -34.26 20.28 -27.13
CA LEU A 171 -33.03 19.91 -26.44
C LEU A 171 -31.80 20.58 -27.06
N THR A 172 -31.01 21.23 -26.22
CA THR A 172 -29.76 21.87 -26.59
C THR A 172 -28.65 20.83 -26.83
N PRO A 173 -27.58 21.18 -27.57
CA PRO A 173 -26.44 20.30 -27.76
C PRO A 173 -25.85 19.76 -26.45
N THR A 174 -25.72 20.62 -25.43
CA THR A 174 -25.15 20.23 -24.14
C THR A 174 -26.08 19.33 -23.33
N GLN A 175 -27.41 19.49 -23.45
CA GLN A 175 -28.38 18.57 -22.86
C GLN A 175 -28.31 17.20 -23.55
N LEU A 176 -28.31 17.15 -24.89
CA LEU A 176 -28.19 15.91 -25.64
C LEU A 176 -26.89 15.16 -25.31
N GLN A 177 -25.75 15.87 -25.25
CA GLN A 177 -24.46 15.26 -24.89
C GLN A 177 -24.40 14.79 -23.43
N SER A 178 -25.19 15.39 -22.54
CA SER A 178 -25.26 14.98 -21.13
C SER A 178 -26.12 13.74 -20.87
N MET A 179 -26.94 13.32 -21.85
CA MET A 179 -27.72 12.08 -21.74
C MET A 179 -26.80 10.86 -21.79
N SER A 180 -27.02 9.91 -20.90
CA SER A 180 -26.42 8.58 -21.01
C SER A 180 -26.93 7.83 -22.25
N THR A 181 -26.18 6.82 -22.70
CA THR A 181 -26.58 5.95 -23.80
C THR A 181 -27.91 5.23 -23.52
N THR A 182 -28.16 4.87 -22.25
CA THR A 182 -29.42 4.26 -21.81
C THR A 182 -30.60 5.23 -21.88
N GLN A 183 -30.41 6.50 -21.50
CA GLN A 183 -31.45 7.54 -21.65
C GLN A 183 -31.75 7.82 -23.12
N LEU A 184 -30.73 7.92 -23.97
CA LEU A 184 -30.92 8.12 -25.41
C LEU A 184 -31.70 6.95 -26.04
N ASN A 185 -31.39 5.72 -25.62
CA ASN A 185 -32.08 4.51 -26.07
C ASN A 185 -33.48 4.32 -25.44
N ALA A 186 -33.85 5.12 -24.43
CA ALA A 186 -35.19 5.12 -23.85
C ALA A 186 -36.18 6.01 -24.62
N ILE A 187 -35.70 6.87 -25.52
CA ILE A 187 -36.57 7.65 -26.42
C ILE A 187 -37.28 6.66 -27.36
N PRO A 188 -38.62 6.63 -27.45
CA PRO A 188 -39.32 5.74 -28.35
C PRO A 188 -38.87 5.95 -29.79
N LEU A 189 -38.72 4.87 -30.57
CA LEU A 189 -38.22 4.94 -31.95
C LEU A 189 -38.99 5.96 -32.82
N ALA A 190 -40.32 6.01 -32.67
CA ALA A 190 -41.18 6.97 -33.37
C ALA A 190 -40.89 8.43 -33.02
N ASN A 191 -40.39 8.72 -31.81
CA ASN A 191 -40.00 10.06 -31.39
C ASN A 191 -38.54 10.36 -31.75
N PHE A 192 -37.67 9.35 -31.69
CA PHE A 192 -36.27 9.48 -32.09
C PHE A 192 -36.12 9.86 -33.56
N SER A 193 -36.95 9.29 -34.44
CA SER A 193 -37.00 9.64 -35.87
C SER A 193 -37.45 11.08 -36.15
N ASN A 194 -37.89 11.83 -35.13
CA ASN A 194 -38.25 13.25 -35.25
C ASN A 194 -37.13 14.22 -34.82
N LEU A 195 -35.96 13.71 -34.39
CA LEU A 195 -34.80 14.55 -34.08
C LEU A 195 -34.26 15.24 -35.34
N SER A 196 -33.78 16.48 -35.22
CA SER A 196 -33.17 17.17 -36.36
C SER A 196 -31.76 16.64 -36.67
N ALA A 197 -31.30 16.85 -37.90
CA ALA A 197 -29.93 16.52 -38.32
C ALA A 197 -28.87 17.18 -37.42
N ALA A 198 -29.10 18.44 -37.01
CA ALA A 198 -28.22 19.16 -36.10
C ALA A 198 -28.16 18.52 -34.71
N GLN A 199 -29.28 18.01 -34.19
CA GLN A 199 -29.31 17.33 -32.90
C GLN A 199 -28.56 16.01 -32.92
N LEU A 200 -28.72 15.23 -34.01
CA LEU A 200 -27.94 14.00 -34.20
C LEU A 200 -26.44 14.28 -34.35
N GLY A 201 -26.08 15.33 -35.10
CA GLY A 201 -24.69 15.78 -35.25
C GLY A 201 -24.03 16.21 -33.94
N ASN A 202 -24.80 16.59 -32.92
CA ASN A 202 -24.27 16.95 -31.61
C ASN A 202 -24.08 15.76 -30.65
N LEU A 203 -24.49 14.54 -31.01
CA LEU A 203 -24.25 13.36 -30.17
C LEU A 203 -22.75 13.05 -30.04
N THR A 204 -22.34 12.50 -28.91
CA THR A 204 -20.96 12.00 -28.74
C THR A 204 -20.71 10.71 -29.54
N HIS A 205 -19.45 10.39 -29.82
CA HIS A 205 -19.08 9.13 -30.48
C HIS A 205 -19.61 7.89 -29.73
N ALA A 206 -19.57 7.91 -28.39
CA ALA A 206 -20.09 6.83 -27.56
C ALA A 206 -21.63 6.70 -27.66
N GLN A 207 -22.34 7.82 -27.75
CA GLN A 207 -23.79 7.83 -27.97
C GLN A 207 -24.17 7.27 -29.35
N VAL A 208 -23.45 7.67 -30.41
CA VAL A 208 -23.68 7.17 -31.78
C VAL A 208 -23.37 5.66 -31.88
N ALA A 209 -22.24 5.22 -31.32
CA ALA A 209 -21.87 3.81 -31.29
C ALA A 209 -22.85 2.93 -30.50
N ALA A 210 -23.54 3.50 -29.50
CA ALA A 210 -24.49 2.78 -28.64
C ALA A 210 -25.95 2.77 -29.15
N LEU A 211 -26.25 3.45 -30.27
CA LEU A 211 -27.60 3.44 -30.86
C LEU A 211 -27.97 2.02 -31.33
N PRO A 212 -29.19 1.53 -31.05
CA PRO A 212 -29.64 0.25 -31.58
C PRO A 212 -29.66 0.27 -33.13
N PRO A 213 -29.38 -0.86 -33.81
CA PRO A 213 -29.42 -0.92 -35.27
C PRO A 213 -30.76 -0.46 -35.88
N SER A 214 -31.88 -0.70 -35.19
CA SER A 214 -33.21 -0.24 -35.59
C SER A 214 -33.37 1.29 -35.59
N TYR A 215 -32.62 2.01 -34.76
CA TYR A 215 -32.63 3.48 -34.73
C TYR A 215 -31.94 4.01 -35.97
N VAL A 216 -30.78 3.44 -36.31
CA VAL A 216 -30.01 3.77 -37.52
C VAL A 216 -30.81 3.47 -38.79
N GLN A 217 -31.53 2.35 -38.82
CA GLN A 217 -32.42 2.00 -39.93
C GLN A 217 -33.53 3.03 -40.15
N SER A 218 -34.03 3.65 -39.07
CA SER A 218 -35.13 4.62 -39.12
C SER A 218 -34.73 6.05 -39.48
N LEU A 219 -33.42 6.34 -39.56
CA LEU A 219 -32.93 7.68 -39.89
C LEU A 219 -33.26 8.04 -41.34
N SER A 220 -33.70 9.27 -41.56
CA SER A 220 -33.80 9.84 -42.90
C SER A 220 -32.43 10.20 -43.48
N ASN A 221 -32.37 10.37 -44.80
CA ASN A 221 -31.20 10.89 -45.52
C ASN A 221 -30.69 12.22 -44.92
N THR A 222 -31.60 13.15 -44.60
CA THR A 222 -31.25 14.46 -44.01
C THR A 222 -30.65 14.29 -42.61
N GLN A 223 -31.23 13.44 -41.77
CA GLN A 223 -30.71 13.15 -40.44
C GLN A 223 -29.31 12.53 -40.48
N LEU A 224 -29.09 11.56 -41.37
CA LEU A 224 -27.81 10.90 -41.55
C LEU A 224 -26.73 11.88 -42.06
N SER A 225 -27.10 12.82 -42.93
CA SER A 225 -26.18 13.87 -43.41
C SER A 225 -25.71 14.84 -42.30
N GLY A 226 -26.43 14.90 -41.17
CA GLY A 226 -26.05 15.70 -40.01
C GLY A 226 -24.92 15.10 -39.16
N LEU A 227 -24.58 13.83 -39.33
CA LEU A 227 -23.48 13.18 -38.61
C LEU A 227 -22.12 13.55 -39.22
N SER A 228 -21.13 13.82 -38.38
CA SER A 228 -19.75 14.01 -38.82
C SER A 228 -19.11 12.71 -39.31
N ALA A 229 -18.03 12.82 -40.10
CA ALA A 229 -17.24 11.68 -40.56
C ALA A 229 -16.74 10.81 -39.39
N SER A 230 -16.33 11.42 -38.27
CA SER A 230 -15.87 10.71 -37.08
C SER A 230 -17.00 9.97 -36.36
N GLN A 231 -18.21 10.53 -36.30
CA GLN A 231 -19.38 9.83 -35.76
C GLN A 231 -19.78 8.63 -36.61
N ILE A 232 -19.76 8.76 -37.95
CA ILE A 232 -19.98 7.64 -38.88
C ILE A 232 -18.90 6.56 -38.68
N GLY A 233 -17.63 6.95 -38.53
CA GLY A 233 -16.52 6.03 -38.23
C GLY A 233 -16.66 5.31 -36.88
N SER A 234 -17.37 5.90 -35.91
CA SER A 234 -17.62 5.28 -34.60
C SER A 234 -18.73 4.22 -34.58
N MET A 235 -19.52 4.11 -35.66
CA MET A 235 -20.62 3.12 -35.75
C MET A 235 -20.09 1.68 -35.79
N GLY A 236 -20.77 0.75 -35.12
CA GLY A 236 -20.50 -0.67 -35.22
C GLY A 236 -20.88 -1.27 -36.58
N LEU A 237 -20.32 -2.43 -36.91
CA LEU A 237 -20.62 -3.16 -38.16
C LEU A 237 -22.12 -3.46 -38.30
N SER A 238 -22.80 -3.83 -37.22
CA SER A 238 -24.24 -4.12 -37.22
C SER A 238 -25.10 -2.90 -37.52
N GLN A 239 -24.66 -1.69 -37.16
CA GLN A 239 -25.34 -0.43 -37.47
C GLN A 239 -25.12 -0.04 -38.94
N ILE A 240 -23.88 -0.16 -39.44
CA ILE A 240 -23.55 0.10 -40.86
C ILE A 240 -24.33 -0.83 -41.79
N ALA A 241 -24.52 -2.09 -41.40
CA ALA A 241 -25.32 -3.05 -42.15
C ALA A 241 -26.81 -2.65 -42.29
N GLN A 242 -27.34 -1.78 -41.43
CA GLN A 242 -28.73 -1.30 -41.52
C GLN A 242 -28.92 -0.09 -42.46
N LEU A 243 -27.83 0.50 -42.96
CA LEU A 243 -27.95 1.63 -43.89
C LEU A 243 -28.50 1.15 -45.23
N SER A 244 -29.53 1.80 -45.76
CA SER A 244 -30.02 1.48 -47.10
C SER A 244 -29.03 1.90 -48.19
N ALA A 245 -29.19 1.39 -49.41
CA ALA A 245 -28.47 1.90 -50.58
C ALA A 245 -28.66 3.43 -50.73
N SER A 246 -29.87 3.94 -50.49
CA SER A 246 -30.14 5.38 -50.50
C SER A 246 -29.41 6.17 -49.40
N HIS A 247 -29.23 5.57 -48.21
CA HIS A 247 -28.45 6.20 -47.13
C HIS A 247 -26.99 6.34 -47.56
N ILE A 248 -26.40 5.28 -48.11
CA ILE A 248 -25.01 5.29 -48.58
C ILE A 248 -24.81 6.30 -49.71
N ALA A 249 -25.71 6.35 -50.69
CA ALA A 249 -25.66 7.32 -51.78
C ALA A 249 -25.72 8.78 -51.30
N ASN A 250 -26.38 9.04 -50.16
CA ASN A 250 -26.57 10.38 -49.62
C ASN A 250 -25.45 10.85 -48.67
N LEU A 251 -24.50 9.98 -48.29
CA LEU A 251 -23.34 10.40 -47.51
C LEU A 251 -22.46 11.36 -48.32
N SER A 252 -21.89 12.38 -47.69
CA SER A 252 -20.89 13.22 -48.34
C SER A 252 -19.59 12.46 -48.59
N ALA A 253 -18.78 12.97 -49.52
CA ALA A 253 -17.40 12.51 -49.75
C ALA A 253 -16.57 12.41 -48.44
N THR A 254 -16.70 13.41 -47.56
CA THR A 254 -16.02 13.45 -46.26
C THR A 254 -16.57 12.41 -45.27
N GLN A 255 -17.88 12.17 -45.25
CA GLN A 255 -18.45 11.11 -44.40
C GLN A 255 -18.04 9.71 -44.87
N ILE A 256 -17.92 9.51 -46.19
CA ILE A 256 -17.37 8.26 -46.75
C ILE A 256 -15.91 8.05 -46.36
N GLN A 257 -15.08 9.11 -46.37
CA GLN A 257 -13.71 9.05 -45.82
C GLN A 257 -13.66 8.66 -44.33
N GLY A 258 -14.72 8.97 -43.57
CA GLY A 258 -14.83 8.61 -42.16
C GLY A 258 -15.07 7.12 -41.90
N LEU A 259 -15.51 6.35 -42.89
CA LEU A 259 -15.69 4.91 -42.74
C LEU A 259 -14.35 4.19 -42.58
N THR A 260 -14.28 3.25 -41.64
CA THR A 260 -13.14 2.34 -41.54
C THR A 260 -13.16 1.32 -42.68
N SER A 261 -11.99 0.75 -42.99
CA SER A 261 -11.85 -0.35 -43.97
C SER A 261 -12.77 -1.53 -43.66
N SER A 262 -12.94 -1.87 -42.37
CA SER A 262 -13.82 -2.97 -41.94
C SER A 262 -15.31 -2.65 -42.14
N GLN A 263 -15.74 -1.41 -41.90
CA GLN A 263 -17.12 -0.99 -42.17
C GLN A 263 -17.43 -1.02 -43.67
N LEU A 264 -16.48 -0.60 -44.52
CA LEU A 264 -16.62 -0.69 -45.98
C LEU A 264 -16.70 -2.13 -46.49
N GLN A 265 -15.88 -3.03 -45.95
CA GLN A 265 -15.95 -4.47 -46.28
C GLN A 265 -17.25 -5.13 -45.82
N ASN A 266 -17.91 -4.56 -44.80
CA ASN A 266 -19.18 -5.04 -44.27
C ASN A 266 -20.40 -4.50 -45.05
N LEU A 267 -20.21 -3.66 -46.07
CA LEU A 267 -21.29 -3.22 -46.95
C LEU A 267 -21.73 -4.37 -47.86
N SER A 268 -23.05 -4.51 -48.01
CA SER A 268 -23.66 -5.37 -49.02
C SER A 268 -23.36 -4.89 -50.44
N SER A 269 -23.53 -5.78 -51.42
CA SER A 269 -23.35 -5.47 -52.83
C SER A 269 -24.27 -4.32 -53.30
N GLN A 270 -25.49 -4.22 -52.77
CA GLN A 270 -26.42 -3.13 -53.09
C GLN A 270 -25.98 -1.78 -52.51
N GLN A 271 -25.38 -1.77 -51.31
CA GLN A 271 -24.82 -0.56 -50.70
C GLN A 271 -23.56 -0.09 -51.44
N LEU A 272 -22.68 -1.01 -51.85
CA LEU A 272 -21.50 -0.69 -52.64
C LEU A 272 -21.86 -0.11 -54.02
N LEU A 273 -22.92 -0.62 -54.66
CA LEU A 273 -23.44 -0.09 -55.92
C LEU A 273 -24.03 1.32 -55.80
N ALA A 274 -24.39 1.75 -54.59
CA ALA A 274 -24.98 3.05 -54.36
C ALA A 274 -23.96 4.18 -54.18
N LEU A 275 -22.67 3.85 -54.09
CA LEU A 275 -21.58 4.83 -53.98
C LEU A 275 -21.45 5.63 -55.29
N SER A 276 -21.45 6.96 -55.17
CA SER A 276 -21.28 7.88 -56.28
C SER A 276 -19.81 8.11 -56.64
N ASN A 277 -19.57 8.67 -57.83
CA ASN A 277 -18.21 8.95 -58.33
C ASN A 277 -17.42 9.90 -57.40
N SER A 278 -18.09 10.89 -56.80
CA SER A 278 -17.46 11.83 -55.87
C SER A 278 -17.09 11.16 -54.55
N GLN A 279 -17.89 10.21 -54.07
CA GLN A 279 -17.58 9.41 -52.89
C GLN A 279 -16.40 8.48 -53.13
N PHE A 280 -16.34 7.80 -54.28
CA PHE A 280 -15.20 6.95 -54.67
C PHE A 280 -13.90 7.76 -54.79
N SER A 281 -13.96 8.93 -55.44
CA SER A 281 -12.78 9.79 -55.62
C SER A 281 -12.27 10.40 -54.31
N ALA A 282 -13.13 10.46 -53.29
CA ALA A 282 -12.75 10.93 -51.97
C ALA A 282 -12.16 9.83 -51.08
N MET A 283 -12.34 8.54 -51.39
CA MET A 283 -11.82 7.47 -50.54
C MET A 283 -10.31 7.54 -50.37
N THR A 284 -9.84 7.14 -49.19
CA THR A 284 -8.42 6.99 -48.91
C THR A 284 -7.86 5.71 -49.56
N ASP A 285 -6.54 5.65 -49.73
CA ASP A 285 -5.87 4.48 -50.30
C ASP A 285 -6.17 3.18 -49.52
N ALA A 286 -6.28 3.26 -48.19
CA ALA A 286 -6.62 2.12 -47.33
C ALA A 286 -8.08 1.65 -47.50
N GLN A 287 -9.00 2.56 -47.81
CA GLN A 287 -10.40 2.23 -48.10
C GLN A 287 -10.53 1.59 -49.48
N LEU A 288 -9.82 2.12 -50.49
CA LEU A 288 -9.78 1.54 -51.84
C LEU A 288 -9.13 0.16 -51.85
N GLN A 289 -8.06 -0.04 -51.06
CA GLN A 289 -7.42 -1.34 -50.88
C GLN A 289 -8.33 -2.35 -50.15
N ALA A 290 -9.09 -1.91 -49.15
CA ALA A 290 -10.04 -2.79 -48.47
C ALA A 290 -11.12 -3.32 -49.43
N LEU A 291 -11.57 -2.48 -50.38
CA LEU A 291 -12.51 -2.86 -51.43
C LEU A 291 -11.90 -3.82 -52.47
N SER A 292 -10.59 -3.73 -52.76
CA SER A 292 -9.93 -4.60 -53.75
C SER A 292 -9.74 -6.04 -53.26
N THR A 293 -9.86 -6.28 -51.95
CA THR A 293 -9.80 -7.62 -51.33
C THR A 293 -11.14 -8.36 -51.32
N LEU A 294 -12.24 -7.71 -51.70
CA LEU A 294 -13.55 -8.35 -51.83
C LEU A 294 -13.57 -9.23 -53.10
N PRO A 295 -14.19 -10.42 -53.07
CA PRO A 295 -14.32 -11.26 -54.26
C PRO A 295 -15.00 -10.47 -55.38
N LEU A 296 -14.25 -10.19 -56.44
CA LEU A 296 -14.67 -9.46 -57.64
C LEU A 296 -15.64 -10.29 -58.49
N ASP A 297 -16.85 -10.53 -57.99
CA ASP A 297 -17.98 -11.06 -58.76
C ASP A 297 -19.12 -10.03 -58.76
N LYS A 298 -19.19 -9.27 -59.87
CA LYS A 298 -20.37 -8.58 -60.43
C LYS A 298 -20.93 -7.26 -59.85
N SER A 299 -20.20 -6.37 -59.17
CA SER A 299 -20.88 -5.12 -58.70
C SER A 299 -20.11 -3.79 -58.59
N LEU A 300 -19.10 -3.48 -59.42
CA LEU A 300 -18.59 -2.10 -59.55
C LEU A 300 -19.07 -1.45 -60.85
N SER A 301 -19.56 -0.21 -60.78
CA SER A 301 -19.99 0.59 -61.94
C SER A 301 -18.86 0.78 -62.94
N SER A 302 -19.21 0.92 -64.22
CA SER A 302 -18.28 1.17 -65.33
C SER A 302 -17.39 2.39 -65.08
N GLU A 303 -17.97 3.42 -64.45
CA GLU A 303 -17.29 4.66 -64.07
C GLU A 303 -16.33 4.47 -62.89
N ALA A 304 -16.64 3.64 -61.89
CA ALA A 304 -15.72 3.34 -60.77
C ALA A 304 -14.47 2.58 -61.25
N LYS A 305 -14.62 1.71 -62.25
CA LYS A 305 -13.50 1.04 -62.93
C LYS A 305 -12.65 2.03 -63.73
N THR A 306 -13.28 3.03 -64.34
CA THR A 306 -12.62 4.05 -65.17
C THR A 306 -11.93 5.13 -64.34
N ALA A 307 -12.47 5.51 -63.17
CA ALA A 307 -11.84 6.43 -62.22
C ALA A 307 -10.60 5.82 -61.55
N ALA A 308 -10.66 4.52 -61.20
CA ALA A 308 -9.50 3.78 -60.69
C ALA A 308 -8.37 3.64 -61.73
N SER A 309 -8.70 3.53 -63.03
CA SER A 309 -7.70 3.46 -64.10
C SER A 309 -7.13 4.84 -64.48
N THR A 310 -7.95 5.90 -64.51
CA THR A 310 -7.48 7.26 -64.90
C THR A 310 -6.65 7.98 -63.82
N LEU A 311 -6.87 7.71 -62.53
CA LEU A 311 -5.98 8.19 -61.45
C LEU A 311 -4.59 7.53 -61.52
N THR A 312 -4.51 6.32 -62.09
CA THR A 312 -3.30 5.52 -62.28
C THR A 312 -2.49 6.00 -63.50
N GLU A 313 -3.15 6.41 -64.60
CA GLU A 313 -2.46 6.95 -65.79
C GLU A 313 -1.96 8.39 -65.61
N LYS A 314 -2.76 9.30 -65.03
CA LYS A 314 -2.37 10.73 -64.91
C LYS A 314 -1.21 10.95 -63.93
N ARG A 315 -1.06 10.06 -62.95
CA ARG A 315 0.08 10.05 -62.00
C ARG A 315 1.37 9.52 -62.63
N THR A 316 1.29 8.76 -63.71
CA THR A 316 2.42 8.03 -64.30
C THR A 316 3.22 8.91 -65.27
N THR A 317 2.56 9.78 -66.02
CA THR A 317 3.23 10.61 -67.04
C THR A 317 4.04 11.78 -66.46
N ASP A 318 3.59 12.43 -65.39
CA ASP A 318 4.29 13.57 -64.77
C ASP A 318 5.52 13.14 -63.93
N VAL A 319 5.62 11.86 -63.59
CA VAL A 319 6.74 11.28 -62.84
C VAL A 319 7.79 10.66 -63.77
N ILE A 320 7.40 10.19 -64.96
CA ILE A 320 8.31 9.58 -65.93
C ILE A 320 9.31 10.59 -66.51
N SER A 321 8.92 11.86 -66.70
CA SER A 321 9.81 12.90 -67.24
C SER A 321 10.90 13.37 -66.26
N PHE A 322 10.71 13.17 -64.95
CA PHE A 322 11.70 13.52 -63.92
C PHE A 322 12.63 12.34 -63.55
N GLN A 323 12.31 11.11 -63.97
CA GLN A 323 12.98 9.87 -63.52
C GLN A 323 13.90 9.19 -64.55
N SER A 324 14.05 9.73 -65.77
CA SER A 324 14.81 9.04 -66.84
C SER A 324 16.33 9.24 -66.81
N THR A 325 16.93 9.87 -65.79
CA THR A 325 18.39 10.15 -65.74
C THR A 325 19.15 9.49 -64.57
N GLN A 326 18.55 8.59 -63.79
CA GLN A 326 19.28 7.87 -62.73
C GLN A 326 19.11 6.35 -62.85
N SER A 327 20.25 5.65 -62.84
CA SER A 327 20.49 4.27 -63.27
C SER A 327 19.74 3.18 -62.48
N ASN A 328 19.54 2.04 -63.17
CA ASN A 328 19.01 0.76 -62.69
C ASN A 328 19.67 0.27 -61.40
N SER A 329 18.91 0.24 -60.29
CA SER A 329 18.98 -0.75 -59.18
C SER A 329 17.86 -0.44 -58.18
N LEU A 330 16.92 -1.38 -57.99
CA LEU A 330 15.92 -1.41 -56.91
C LEU A 330 15.02 -0.16 -56.76
N LYS A 331 13.88 -0.13 -57.47
CA LYS A 331 12.83 0.88 -57.27
C LYS A 331 11.69 0.33 -56.40
N PRO A 332 11.38 0.95 -55.25
CA PRO A 332 10.08 0.81 -54.59
C PRO A 332 9.01 1.57 -55.40
N ASP A 333 7.78 1.07 -55.38
CA ASP A 333 6.61 1.82 -55.83
C ASP A 333 6.36 3.05 -54.92
N ARG A 334 5.29 3.79 -55.21
CA ARG A 334 4.91 5.00 -54.46
C ARG A 334 4.49 4.70 -53.01
N TYR A 335 4.38 3.44 -52.63
CA TYR A 335 4.05 2.93 -51.30
C TYR A 335 5.25 2.26 -50.60
N GLY A 336 6.43 2.22 -51.23
CA GLY A 336 7.62 1.59 -50.69
C GLY A 336 7.77 0.10 -51.00
N ASN A 337 6.89 -0.50 -51.80
CA ASN A 337 6.94 -1.92 -52.14
C ASN A 337 7.73 -2.18 -53.43
N PHE A 338 8.63 -3.15 -53.42
CA PHE A 338 9.31 -3.59 -54.65
C PHE A 338 8.34 -4.38 -55.55
N GLU A 339 8.06 -3.88 -56.77
CA GLU A 339 7.12 -4.50 -57.72
C GLU A 339 7.67 -5.76 -58.43
N ALA A 340 8.98 -5.99 -58.39
CA ALA A 340 9.60 -7.21 -58.94
C ALA A 340 9.99 -8.19 -57.81
N PRO A 341 9.91 -9.52 -58.01
CA PRO A 341 10.50 -10.48 -57.10
C PRO A 341 11.97 -10.11 -56.90
N VAL A 342 12.36 -9.87 -55.65
CA VAL A 342 13.75 -9.58 -55.28
C VAL A 342 14.58 -10.75 -55.81
N SER A 343 15.36 -10.53 -56.87
CA SER A 343 16.19 -11.57 -57.46
C SER A 343 17.39 -11.84 -56.54
N ASN A 344 17.15 -12.42 -55.36
CA ASN A 344 18.12 -12.98 -54.42
C ASN A 344 19.42 -12.17 -54.15
N GLN A 345 19.40 -10.85 -54.32
CA GLN A 345 20.55 -9.98 -54.10
C GLN A 345 20.22 -8.93 -53.03
N LEU A 346 20.58 -9.25 -51.77
CA LEU A 346 20.73 -8.27 -50.70
C LEU A 346 22.22 -7.97 -50.54
N SER A 347 22.60 -6.70 -50.73
CA SER A 347 23.94 -6.17 -50.49
C SER A 347 23.91 -5.11 -49.37
N SER A 348 25.07 -4.74 -48.84
CA SER A 348 25.19 -3.68 -47.82
C SER A 348 24.78 -2.29 -48.34
N ALA A 349 24.56 -2.12 -49.65
CA ALA A 349 24.06 -0.88 -50.25
C ALA A 349 22.53 -0.73 -50.19
N ASP A 350 21.79 -1.81 -49.92
CA ASP A 350 20.31 -1.84 -49.98
C ASP A 350 19.64 -1.40 -48.67
N ILE A 351 20.27 -0.45 -47.97
CA ILE A 351 20.01 -0.04 -46.58
C ILE A 351 18.55 0.38 -46.33
N LYS A 352 17.85 0.89 -47.35
CA LYS A 352 16.44 1.31 -47.22
C LYS A 352 15.42 0.25 -47.61
N GLY A 353 15.78 -0.83 -48.31
CA GLY A 353 14.80 -1.79 -48.85
C GLY A 353 14.25 -2.78 -47.81
N VAL A 354 15.09 -3.20 -46.86
CA VAL A 354 14.78 -4.29 -45.92
C VAL A 354 13.59 -3.95 -44.99
N GLN A 355 13.49 -2.70 -44.54
CA GLN A 355 12.38 -2.22 -43.68
C GLN A 355 11.02 -2.10 -44.38
N TYR A 356 10.97 -2.17 -45.71
CA TYR A 356 9.72 -2.14 -46.48
C TYR A 356 9.32 -3.52 -47.00
N LEU A 357 10.05 -4.58 -46.64
CA LEU A 357 9.68 -5.93 -47.05
C LEU A 357 8.36 -6.34 -46.37
N ASN A 358 7.38 -6.76 -47.15
CA ASN A 358 6.14 -7.31 -46.63
C ASN A 358 6.29 -8.80 -46.27
N PRO A 359 5.37 -9.40 -45.50
CA PRO A 359 5.45 -10.80 -45.06
C PRO A 359 5.72 -11.82 -46.19
N SER A 360 5.07 -11.64 -47.34
CA SER A 360 5.22 -12.47 -48.54
C SER A 360 6.60 -12.34 -49.18
N GLN A 361 7.23 -11.16 -49.12
CA GLN A 361 8.59 -10.96 -49.62
C GLN A 361 9.63 -11.51 -48.64
N ILE A 362 9.44 -11.29 -47.34
CA ILE A 362 10.33 -11.76 -46.27
C ILE A 362 10.50 -13.28 -46.37
N THR A 363 9.40 -14.03 -46.48
CA THR A 363 9.43 -15.50 -46.52
C THR A 363 10.10 -16.07 -47.79
N THR A 364 10.25 -15.28 -48.86
CA THR A 364 10.92 -15.69 -50.10
C THR A 364 12.43 -15.46 -50.13
N LEU A 365 12.99 -14.74 -49.14
CA LEU A 365 14.44 -14.51 -49.09
C LEU A 365 15.21 -15.82 -48.83
N ALA A 366 16.21 -16.10 -49.65
CA ALA A 366 17.08 -17.26 -49.42
C ALA A 366 17.84 -17.11 -48.08
N PRO A 367 17.82 -18.13 -47.18
CA PRO A 367 18.48 -18.06 -45.87
C PRO A 367 19.94 -17.62 -45.93
N GLU A 368 20.69 -18.03 -46.94
CA GLU A 368 22.12 -17.72 -47.10
C GLU A 368 22.40 -16.21 -47.23
N LYS A 369 21.39 -15.42 -47.61
CA LYS A 369 21.49 -13.96 -47.74
C LYS A 369 21.23 -13.21 -46.44
N MET A 370 20.70 -13.88 -45.42
CA MET A 370 20.48 -13.27 -44.10
C MET A 370 21.78 -12.85 -43.42
N VAL A 371 22.91 -13.52 -43.73
CA VAL A 371 24.25 -13.15 -43.24
C VAL A 371 24.70 -11.78 -43.75
N ALA A 372 24.22 -11.34 -44.91
CA ALA A 372 24.57 -10.06 -45.52
C ALA A 372 23.77 -8.85 -44.96
N VAL A 373 22.70 -9.10 -44.20
CA VAL A 373 21.86 -8.05 -43.59
C VAL A 373 22.60 -7.42 -42.42
N SER A 374 22.93 -6.14 -42.47
CA SER A 374 23.63 -5.48 -41.36
C SER A 374 22.81 -5.45 -40.06
N GLN A 375 23.49 -5.30 -38.91
CA GLN A 375 22.84 -5.11 -37.61
C GLN A 375 21.86 -3.93 -37.60
N THR A 376 22.20 -2.85 -38.31
CA THR A 376 21.36 -1.65 -38.44
C THR A 376 20.09 -1.94 -39.25
N GLN A 377 20.20 -2.70 -40.34
CA GLN A 377 19.03 -3.12 -41.14
C GLN A 377 18.13 -4.08 -40.36
N LEU A 378 18.73 -5.00 -39.58
CA LEU A 378 17.94 -5.93 -38.77
C LEU A 378 17.17 -5.17 -37.66
N LYS A 379 17.81 -4.17 -37.04
CA LYS A 379 17.18 -3.28 -36.06
C LYS A 379 16.06 -2.40 -36.64
N SER A 380 16.07 -2.09 -37.94
CA SER A 380 15.04 -1.25 -38.55
C SER A 380 13.77 -2.01 -38.97
N LEU A 381 13.77 -3.34 -38.87
CA LEU A 381 12.59 -4.17 -39.11
C LEU A 381 11.58 -4.05 -37.96
N SER A 382 10.29 -4.00 -38.25
CA SER A 382 9.27 -4.11 -37.21
C SER A 382 9.21 -5.52 -36.61
N SER A 383 8.71 -5.63 -35.38
CA SER A 383 8.39 -6.91 -34.73
C SER A 383 7.53 -7.82 -35.61
N ASN A 384 6.56 -7.25 -36.34
CA ASN A 384 5.69 -8.00 -37.25
C ASN A 384 6.46 -8.55 -38.46
N GLN A 385 7.40 -7.79 -39.03
CA GLN A 385 8.23 -8.27 -40.13
C GLN A 385 9.17 -9.38 -39.68
N LEU A 386 9.80 -9.23 -38.51
CA LEU A 386 10.66 -10.24 -37.91
C LEU A 386 9.91 -11.54 -37.56
N ALA A 387 8.67 -11.44 -37.07
CA ALA A 387 7.82 -12.60 -36.81
C ALA A 387 7.51 -13.42 -38.08
N ASN A 388 7.61 -12.81 -39.27
CA ASN A 388 7.41 -13.50 -40.56
C ASN A 388 8.65 -14.22 -41.09
N PHE A 389 9.79 -14.20 -40.38
CA PHE A 389 10.98 -14.93 -40.81
C PHE A 389 10.76 -16.44 -40.70
N SER A 390 11.14 -17.18 -41.74
CA SER A 390 11.19 -18.64 -41.66
C SER A 390 12.27 -19.11 -40.67
N ILE A 391 12.09 -20.33 -40.15
CA ILE A 391 13.06 -20.97 -39.26
C ILE A 391 14.47 -21.02 -39.89
N ASN A 392 14.56 -21.28 -41.21
CA ASN A 392 15.84 -21.37 -41.91
C ASN A 392 16.52 -19.99 -42.02
N GLN A 393 15.76 -18.92 -42.27
CA GLN A 393 16.29 -17.56 -42.29
C GLN A 393 16.80 -17.13 -40.92
N LEU A 394 16.10 -17.47 -39.84
CA LEU A 394 16.57 -17.19 -38.49
C LEU A 394 17.85 -17.97 -38.15
N LYS A 395 17.95 -19.24 -38.52
CA LYS A 395 19.18 -20.04 -38.33
C LYS A 395 20.37 -19.47 -39.08
N ALA A 396 20.15 -18.77 -40.18
CA ALA A 396 21.20 -18.14 -40.97
C ALA A 396 21.68 -16.80 -40.39
N LEU A 397 20.99 -16.21 -39.39
CA LEU A 397 21.48 -15.03 -38.69
C LEU A 397 22.69 -15.35 -37.81
N THR A 398 23.69 -14.47 -37.81
CA THR A 398 24.83 -14.55 -36.91
C THR A 398 24.47 -14.11 -35.49
N ALA A 399 25.26 -14.54 -34.51
CA ALA A 399 25.14 -14.12 -33.11
C ALA A 399 25.13 -12.58 -32.97
N SER A 400 25.99 -11.87 -33.70
CA SER A 400 26.09 -10.41 -33.66
C SER A 400 24.89 -9.70 -34.32
N GLN A 401 24.24 -10.33 -35.29
CA GLN A 401 23.00 -9.80 -35.88
C GLN A 401 21.82 -9.96 -34.90
N LEU A 402 21.71 -11.10 -34.22
CA LEU A 402 20.69 -11.32 -33.18
C LEU A 402 20.90 -10.40 -31.97
N SER A 403 22.14 -10.17 -31.54
CA SER A 403 22.46 -9.24 -30.44
C SER A 403 22.08 -7.79 -30.75
N ALA A 404 21.87 -7.46 -32.02
CA ALA A 404 21.45 -6.13 -32.44
C ALA A 404 19.95 -5.88 -32.23
N LEU A 405 19.09 -6.91 -32.21
CA LEU A 405 17.65 -6.73 -32.05
C LEU A 405 17.28 -6.05 -30.72
N SER A 406 16.16 -5.33 -30.69
CA SER A 406 15.57 -4.86 -29.43
C SER A 406 14.91 -6.01 -28.65
N ALA A 407 14.61 -5.76 -27.37
CA ALA A 407 13.80 -6.66 -26.55
C ALA A 407 12.44 -6.96 -27.20
N ASP A 408 11.75 -5.91 -27.69
CA ASP A 408 10.44 -6.01 -28.29
C ASP A 408 10.46 -6.80 -29.61
N GLN A 409 11.52 -6.63 -30.41
CA GLN A 409 11.74 -7.39 -31.64
C GLN A 409 11.98 -8.87 -31.37
N LEU A 410 12.77 -9.21 -30.35
CA LEU A 410 13.03 -10.58 -29.96
C LEU A 410 11.78 -11.25 -29.37
N SER A 411 10.97 -10.49 -28.63
CA SER A 411 9.71 -10.96 -28.04
C SER A 411 8.63 -11.27 -29.09
N ALA A 412 8.78 -10.78 -30.33
CA ALA A 412 7.86 -11.04 -31.42
C ALA A 412 8.02 -12.43 -32.05
N PHE A 413 9.13 -13.12 -31.77
CA PHE A 413 9.36 -14.47 -32.26
C PHE A 413 8.43 -15.48 -31.57
N SER A 414 7.90 -16.39 -32.38
CA SER A 414 7.14 -17.54 -31.93
C SER A 414 8.03 -18.57 -31.22
N ASP A 415 7.39 -19.44 -30.43
CA ASP A 415 8.02 -20.57 -29.75
C ASP A 415 8.80 -21.49 -30.70
N SER A 416 8.29 -21.71 -31.92
CA SER A 416 8.96 -22.51 -32.96
C SER A 416 10.20 -21.82 -33.53
N GLN A 417 10.19 -20.49 -33.60
CA GLN A 417 11.32 -19.70 -34.08
C GLN A 417 12.44 -19.64 -33.04
N LEU A 418 12.10 -19.40 -31.77
CA LEU A 418 13.06 -19.33 -30.67
C LEU A 418 13.73 -20.69 -30.39
N SER A 419 12.96 -21.78 -30.39
CA SER A 419 13.49 -23.14 -30.19
C SER A 419 14.44 -23.58 -31.31
N ALA A 420 14.33 -22.99 -32.49
CA ALA A 420 15.14 -23.34 -33.65
C ALA A 420 16.50 -22.61 -33.72
N LEU A 421 16.74 -21.63 -32.84
CA LEU A 421 18.03 -20.93 -32.75
C LEU A 421 19.14 -21.89 -32.25
N SER A 422 20.33 -21.75 -32.84
CA SER A 422 21.51 -22.52 -32.45
C SER A 422 22.08 -22.08 -31.09
N PRO A 423 22.86 -22.95 -30.39
CA PRO A 423 23.49 -22.57 -29.13
C PRO A 423 24.39 -21.32 -29.21
N SER A 424 25.09 -21.13 -30.34
CA SER A 424 25.92 -19.95 -30.57
C SER A 424 25.09 -18.66 -30.71
N GLN A 425 23.92 -18.75 -31.34
CA GLN A 425 22.99 -17.62 -31.47
C GLN A 425 22.39 -17.22 -30.12
N TRP A 426 22.02 -18.20 -29.28
CA TRP A 426 21.60 -17.94 -27.90
C TRP A 426 22.69 -17.28 -27.05
N SER A 427 23.94 -17.73 -27.17
CA SER A 427 25.08 -17.10 -26.48
C SER A 427 25.40 -15.67 -26.96
N GLY A 428 24.91 -15.32 -28.17
CA GLY A 428 25.03 -14.01 -28.78
C GLY A 428 24.06 -12.97 -28.22
N LEU A 429 22.93 -13.39 -27.64
CA LEU A 429 21.95 -12.46 -27.07
C LEU A 429 22.55 -11.61 -25.95
N THR A 430 22.12 -10.36 -25.85
CA THR A 430 22.53 -9.46 -24.78
C THR A 430 21.80 -9.79 -23.47
N GLU A 431 22.34 -9.31 -22.36
CA GLU A 431 21.78 -9.47 -21.03
C GLU A 431 20.37 -8.87 -20.94
N ASN A 432 20.15 -7.71 -21.56
CA ASN A 432 18.84 -7.05 -21.63
C ASN A 432 17.84 -7.84 -22.46
N GLN A 433 18.26 -8.40 -23.60
CA GLN A 433 17.41 -9.25 -24.43
C GLN A 433 16.98 -10.51 -23.66
N ILE A 434 17.92 -11.19 -22.98
CA ILE A 434 17.62 -12.36 -22.15
C ILE A 434 16.68 -12.01 -21.00
N ALA A 435 16.91 -10.90 -20.30
CA ALA A 435 16.06 -10.43 -19.20
C ALA A 435 14.63 -10.07 -19.66
N SER A 436 14.47 -9.64 -20.92
CA SER A 436 13.18 -9.24 -21.50
C SER A 436 12.31 -10.40 -21.98
N LEU A 437 12.86 -11.60 -22.17
CA LEU A 437 12.08 -12.77 -22.61
C LEU A 437 11.04 -13.15 -21.56
N THR A 438 9.84 -13.53 -21.99
CA THR A 438 8.87 -14.07 -21.03
C THR A 438 9.33 -15.45 -20.51
N PRO A 439 8.89 -15.88 -19.33
CA PRO A 439 9.16 -17.24 -18.84
C PRO A 439 8.73 -18.34 -19.82
N VAL A 440 7.65 -18.11 -20.58
CA VAL A 440 7.15 -19.05 -21.59
C VAL A 440 8.10 -19.13 -22.79
N GLN A 441 8.56 -17.99 -23.30
CA GLN A 441 9.51 -17.93 -24.42
C GLN A 441 10.88 -18.49 -24.06
N LEU A 442 11.34 -18.31 -22.83
CA LEU A 442 12.62 -18.88 -22.39
C LEU A 442 12.56 -20.40 -22.24
N ARG A 443 11.37 -20.97 -21.93
CA ARG A 443 11.17 -22.41 -21.74
C ARG A 443 11.38 -23.22 -23.03
N VAL A 444 11.27 -22.60 -24.20
CA VAL A 444 11.46 -23.28 -25.49
C VAL A 444 12.93 -23.36 -25.93
N ALA A 445 13.84 -22.74 -25.17
CA ALA A 445 15.27 -22.82 -25.44
C ALA A 445 15.81 -24.22 -25.12
N PRO A 446 16.63 -24.83 -26.00
CA PRO A 446 17.17 -26.16 -25.74
C PRO A 446 18.23 -26.14 -24.65
N ALA A 447 18.39 -27.25 -23.92
CA ALA A 447 19.45 -27.47 -22.92
C ALA A 447 20.86 -27.11 -23.44
N THR A 448 21.13 -27.42 -24.71
CA THR A 448 22.40 -27.11 -25.38
C THR A 448 22.66 -25.61 -25.55
N ALA A 449 21.61 -24.80 -25.66
CA ALA A 449 21.72 -23.33 -25.69
C ALA A 449 22.11 -22.78 -24.33
N PHE A 450 21.44 -23.22 -23.27
CA PHE A 450 21.77 -22.85 -21.90
C PHE A 450 23.22 -23.19 -21.56
N ALA A 451 23.71 -24.37 -21.94
CA ALA A 451 25.10 -24.77 -21.73
C ALA A 451 26.15 -23.85 -22.40
N LYS A 452 25.75 -23.01 -23.37
CA LYS A 452 26.61 -22.04 -24.07
C LYS A 452 26.38 -20.59 -23.66
N MET A 453 25.40 -20.30 -22.79
CA MET A 453 25.19 -18.95 -22.26
C MET A 453 26.37 -18.51 -21.39
N ARG A 454 26.71 -17.22 -21.51
CA ARG A 454 27.71 -16.53 -20.68
C ARG A 454 27.19 -16.33 -19.26
N ASP A 455 28.09 -16.22 -18.30
CA ASP A 455 27.75 -16.01 -16.89
C ASP A 455 26.91 -14.75 -16.67
N THR A 456 27.19 -13.68 -17.42
CA THR A 456 26.43 -12.41 -17.37
C THR A 456 25.00 -12.56 -17.90
N GLN A 457 24.78 -13.40 -18.92
CA GLN A 457 23.44 -13.69 -19.45
C GLN A 457 22.61 -14.50 -18.46
N LEU A 458 23.23 -15.44 -17.73
CA LEU A 458 22.55 -16.18 -16.68
C LEU A 458 22.25 -15.30 -15.46
N GLN A 459 23.15 -14.37 -15.13
CA GLN A 459 22.92 -13.37 -14.09
C GLN A 459 21.83 -12.36 -14.44
N SER A 460 21.58 -12.10 -15.72
CA SER A 460 20.50 -11.20 -16.16
C SER A 460 19.12 -11.85 -16.15
N LEU A 461 19.02 -13.17 -15.97
CA LEU A 461 17.74 -13.84 -15.80
C LEU A 461 17.02 -13.32 -14.56
N THR A 462 15.75 -12.97 -14.72
CA THR A 462 14.89 -12.66 -13.57
C THR A 462 14.62 -13.92 -12.75
N SER A 463 14.36 -13.73 -11.45
CA SER A 463 13.89 -14.81 -10.57
C SER A 463 12.68 -15.55 -11.15
N THR A 464 11.75 -14.83 -11.78
CA THR A 464 10.55 -15.40 -12.41
C THR A 464 10.91 -16.30 -13.59
N GLN A 465 11.83 -15.89 -14.46
CA GLN A 465 12.29 -16.72 -15.58
C GLN A 465 12.97 -17.99 -15.08
N LEU A 466 13.86 -17.87 -14.09
CA LEU A 466 14.65 -18.99 -13.56
C LEU A 466 13.77 -20.08 -12.91
N VAL A 467 12.74 -19.68 -12.17
CA VAL A 467 11.81 -20.60 -11.48
C VAL A 467 10.85 -21.32 -12.44
N ASN A 468 10.73 -20.83 -13.67
CA ASN A 468 9.85 -21.37 -14.70
C ASN A 468 10.60 -22.07 -15.85
N LEU A 469 11.92 -22.29 -15.70
CA LEU A 469 12.67 -23.16 -16.60
C LEU A 469 12.09 -24.59 -16.57
N SER A 470 12.14 -25.27 -17.71
CA SER A 470 11.80 -26.70 -17.75
C SER A 470 12.83 -27.51 -16.95
N THR A 471 12.41 -28.66 -16.44
CA THR A 471 13.29 -29.57 -15.68
C THR A 471 14.53 -29.93 -16.50
N ASP A 472 14.38 -30.23 -17.79
CA ASP A 472 15.51 -30.58 -18.67
C ASP A 472 16.52 -29.45 -18.81
N VAL A 473 16.06 -28.20 -18.97
CA VAL A 473 16.93 -27.03 -19.08
C VAL A 473 17.63 -26.73 -17.76
N PHE A 474 16.89 -26.79 -16.66
CA PHE A 474 17.43 -26.54 -15.33
C PHE A 474 18.50 -27.58 -14.95
N LEU A 475 18.26 -28.86 -15.24
CA LEU A 475 19.22 -29.95 -14.99
C LEU A 475 20.43 -29.92 -15.94
N ALA A 476 20.31 -29.28 -17.10
CA ALA A 476 21.41 -29.09 -18.04
C ALA A 476 22.37 -27.96 -17.67
N LEU A 477 22.06 -27.15 -16.65
CA LEU A 477 22.97 -26.13 -16.14
C LEU A 477 24.24 -26.78 -15.57
N ASN A 478 25.40 -26.33 -16.03
CA ASN A 478 26.67 -26.90 -15.57
C ASN A 478 27.16 -26.26 -14.25
N LYS A 479 28.20 -26.85 -13.64
CA LYS A 479 28.76 -26.41 -12.35
C LYS A 479 29.27 -24.96 -12.32
N ASN A 480 29.66 -24.41 -13.47
CA ASN A 480 30.09 -23.01 -13.54
C ASN A 480 28.86 -22.10 -13.53
N GLN A 481 27.86 -22.43 -14.33
CA GLN A 481 26.64 -21.66 -14.52
C GLN A 481 25.80 -21.50 -13.26
N LEU A 482 25.62 -22.59 -12.49
CA LEU A 482 24.93 -22.51 -11.20
C LEU A 482 25.69 -21.68 -10.16
N GLY A 483 27.02 -21.69 -10.20
CA GLY A 483 27.86 -20.87 -9.32
C GLY A 483 27.81 -19.37 -9.66
N CYS A 484 27.40 -19.02 -10.88
CA CYS A 484 27.31 -17.64 -11.36
C CYS A 484 25.98 -16.98 -11.00
N LEU A 485 24.97 -17.72 -10.55
CA LEU A 485 23.72 -17.13 -10.08
C LEU A 485 23.94 -16.22 -8.86
N THR A 486 23.21 -15.12 -8.81
CA THR A 486 23.17 -14.23 -7.65
C THR A 486 22.47 -14.92 -6.47
N CYS A 487 22.71 -14.47 -5.23
CA CYS A 487 21.99 -15.04 -4.09
C CYS A 487 20.47 -14.84 -4.22
N ASN A 488 20.01 -13.75 -4.82
CA ASN A 488 18.57 -13.49 -4.99
C ASN A 488 17.93 -14.46 -6.00
N GLN A 489 18.63 -14.71 -7.12
CA GLN A 489 18.22 -15.73 -8.08
C GLN A 489 18.22 -17.12 -7.45
N LEU A 490 19.28 -17.47 -6.71
CA LEU A 490 19.36 -18.76 -6.04
C LEU A 490 18.21 -18.93 -5.04
N LYS A 491 17.96 -17.95 -4.16
CA LYS A 491 16.85 -17.97 -3.18
C LYS A 491 15.47 -18.07 -3.82
N SER A 492 15.32 -17.63 -5.07
CA SER A 492 14.04 -17.70 -5.76
C SER A 492 13.69 -19.11 -6.26
N LEU A 493 14.66 -20.01 -6.43
CA LEU A 493 14.41 -21.38 -6.89
C LEU A 493 13.45 -22.15 -5.96
N LYS A 494 12.57 -22.97 -6.53
CA LYS A 494 11.66 -23.80 -5.74
C LYS A 494 12.45 -24.87 -4.97
N PRO A 495 11.96 -25.29 -3.78
CA PRO A 495 12.56 -26.41 -3.05
C PRO A 495 12.67 -27.69 -3.89
N SER A 496 11.68 -27.97 -4.75
CA SER A 496 11.71 -29.12 -5.67
C SER A 496 12.83 -29.02 -6.71
N GLN A 497 13.05 -27.85 -7.32
CA GLN A 497 14.14 -27.64 -8.28
C GLN A 497 15.50 -27.87 -7.61
N MET A 498 15.66 -27.43 -6.37
CA MET A 498 16.88 -27.68 -5.58
C MET A 498 17.08 -29.17 -5.26
N ALA A 499 15.99 -29.88 -4.91
CA ALA A 499 16.01 -31.31 -4.65
C ALA A 499 16.37 -32.13 -5.89
N ASP A 500 15.88 -31.72 -7.07
CA ASP A 500 16.07 -32.42 -8.34
C ASP A 500 17.52 -32.31 -8.88
N LEU A 501 18.36 -31.42 -8.31
CA LEU A 501 19.76 -31.28 -8.74
C LEU A 501 20.55 -32.59 -8.54
N PRO A 502 21.26 -33.08 -9.57
CA PRO A 502 22.11 -34.26 -9.43
C PRO A 502 23.15 -34.02 -8.33
N LEU A 503 23.45 -35.04 -7.53
CA LEU A 503 24.33 -34.89 -6.36
C LEU A 503 25.72 -34.33 -6.75
N SER A 504 26.24 -34.64 -7.94
CA SER A 504 27.48 -34.07 -8.46
C SER A 504 27.41 -32.55 -8.65
N VAL A 505 26.28 -32.04 -9.17
CA VAL A 505 26.03 -30.62 -9.43
C VAL A 505 25.74 -29.88 -8.13
N PHE A 506 24.93 -30.47 -7.26
CA PHE A 506 24.64 -29.93 -5.92
C PHE A 506 25.92 -29.73 -5.11
N LYS A 507 26.86 -30.69 -5.16
CA LYS A 507 28.17 -30.58 -4.49
C LYS A 507 28.97 -29.36 -4.90
N ASP A 508 28.90 -28.98 -6.17
CA ASP A 508 29.63 -27.83 -6.71
C ASP A 508 28.92 -26.50 -6.41
N LEU A 509 27.59 -26.49 -6.38
CA LEU A 509 26.80 -25.35 -5.92
C LEU A 509 27.13 -25.00 -4.47
N VAL A 510 27.12 -26.00 -3.58
CA VAL A 510 27.42 -25.84 -2.15
C VAL A 510 28.81 -25.26 -1.92
N LYS A 511 29.82 -25.68 -2.69
CA LYS A 511 31.19 -25.12 -2.57
C LYS A 511 31.28 -23.62 -2.85
N LYS A 512 30.33 -23.04 -3.59
CA LYS A 512 30.38 -21.66 -4.05
C LYS A 512 29.33 -20.74 -3.42
N LYS A 513 28.16 -21.27 -3.03
CA LYS A 513 26.94 -20.49 -2.74
C LYS A 513 26.07 -21.10 -1.63
N ALA A 514 26.63 -21.88 -0.71
CA ALA A 514 25.85 -22.46 0.39
C ALA A 514 25.20 -21.40 1.30
N ASP A 515 25.88 -20.27 1.52
CA ASP A 515 25.42 -19.08 2.25
C ASP A 515 24.21 -18.41 1.60
N CYS A 516 24.07 -18.50 0.28
CA CYS A 516 22.96 -17.93 -0.46
C CYS A 516 21.66 -18.75 -0.36
N MET A 517 21.66 -20.00 0.12
CA MET A 517 20.46 -20.86 0.12
C MET A 517 19.41 -20.39 1.14
N SER A 518 18.12 -20.42 0.75
CA SER A 518 17.02 -20.07 1.65
C SER A 518 16.61 -21.22 2.57
N ALA A 519 15.96 -20.88 3.67
CA ALA A 519 15.38 -21.84 4.61
C ALA A 519 14.44 -22.84 3.93
N GLN A 520 13.58 -22.37 3.02
CA GLN A 520 12.62 -23.24 2.32
C GLN A 520 13.31 -24.24 1.40
N GLN A 521 14.43 -23.86 0.78
CA GLN A 521 15.21 -24.75 -0.08
C GLN A 521 15.95 -25.81 0.73
N LEU A 522 16.54 -25.41 1.86
CA LEU A 522 17.18 -26.33 2.81
C LEU A 522 16.21 -27.41 3.31
N ALA A 523 14.98 -27.01 3.64
CA ALA A 523 13.94 -27.94 4.10
C ALA A 523 13.53 -28.97 3.03
N GLY A 524 13.70 -28.66 1.74
CA GLY A 524 13.30 -29.52 0.62
C GLY A 524 14.39 -30.41 0.03
N LEU A 525 15.64 -30.34 0.51
CA LEU A 525 16.75 -31.15 -0.02
C LEU A 525 16.57 -32.66 0.23
N THR A 526 17.17 -33.47 -0.65
CA THR A 526 17.21 -34.94 -0.51
C THR A 526 18.16 -35.38 0.61
N PRO A 527 17.99 -36.59 1.19
CA PRO A 527 18.87 -37.10 2.24
C PRO A 527 20.36 -37.07 1.86
N GLU A 528 20.72 -37.44 0.63
CA GLU A 528 22.10 -37.48 0.15
C GLU A 528 22.72 -36.09 -0.02
N GLN A 529 21.94 -35.12 -0.50
CA GLN A 529 22.37 -33.72 -0.63
C GLN A 529 22.65 -33.12 0.76
N ILE A 530 21.81 -33.41 1.74
CA ILE A 530 21.94 -32.92 3.10
C ILE A 530 23.17 -33.51 3.78
N GLN A 531 23.38 -34.82 3.66
CA GLN A 531 24.58 -35.47 4.18
C GLN A 531 25.86 -34.79 3.66
N TYR A 532 25.89 -34.39 2.39
CA TYR A 532 27.02 -33.64 1.84
C TYR A 532 27.11 -32.21 2.40
N LEU A 533 26.00 -31.46 2.41
CA LEU A 533 25.96 -30.08 2.89
C LEU A 533 26.43 -29.98 4.35
N LEU A 534 25.93 -30.86 5.21
CA LEU A 534 26.33 -30.93 6.62
C LEU A 534 27.78 -31.39 6.79
N LYS A 535 28.30 -32.24 5.89
CA LYS A 535 29.72 -32.60 5.91
C LYS A 535 30.64 -31.44 5.54
N ALA A 536 30.21 -30.59 4.60
CA ALA A 536 31.05 -29.58 3.98
C ALA A 536 31.01 -28.20 4.67
N GLN A 537 29.86 -27.79 5.23
CA GLN A 537 29.58 -26.37 5.54
C GLN A 537 28.88 -26.14 6.88
N LEU A 538 28.69 -27.17 7.71
CA LEU A 538 27.94 -27.08 8.98
C LEU A 538 28.39 -25.95 9.94
N PRO A 539 29.70 -25.63 10.09
CA PRO A 539 30.14 -24.53 10.96
C PRO A 539 29.71 -23.15 10.46
N GLU A 540 29.39 -23.00 9.17
CA GLU A 540 29.09 -21.72 8.51
C GLU A 540 27.58 -21.42 8.44
N PHE A 541 26.73 -22.31 8.97
CA PHE A 541 25.29 -22.10 8.95
C PHE A 541 24.88 -20.92 9.84
N ASN A 542 24.09 -20.02 9.28
CA ASN A 542 23.47 -18.91 10.01
C ASN A 542 22.20 -19.36 10.76
N LYS A 543 21.61 -18.44 11.53
CA LYS A 543 20.38 -18.69 12.31
C LYS A 543 19.24 -19.24 11.47
N GLU A 544 18.97 -18.61 10.33
CA GLU A 544 17.85 -18.98 9.45
C GLU A 544 18.05 -20.38 8.87
N GLN A 545 19.30 -20.71 8.50
CA GLN A 545 19.65 -22.00 7.92
C GLN A 545 19.58 -23.14 8.95
N LEU A 546 20.00 -22.91 10.20
CA LEU A 546 19.85 -23.90 11.28
C LEU A 546 18.39 -24.13 11.66
N GLN A 547 17.59 -23.07 11.73
CA GLN A 547 16.16 -23.15 12.05
C GLN A 547 15.32 -23.75 10.93
N ALA A 548 15.86 -23.79 9.70
CA ALA A 548 15.21 -24.39 8.54
C ALA A 548 15.27 -25.93 8.50
N LEU A 549 16.18 -26.54 9.26
CA LEU A 549 16.35 -28.00 9.24
C LEU A 549 15.09 -28.69 9.77
N ASN A 550 14.54 -29.63 9.01
CA ASN A 550 13.39 -30.40 9.49
C ASN A 550 13.83 -31.56 10.42
N SER A 551 12.87 -32.16 11.11
CA SER A 551 13.11 -33.22 12.09
C SER A 551 13.83 -34.44 11.50
N THR A 552 13.44 -34.88 10.29
CA THR A 552 14.09 -35.98 9.58
C THR A 552 15.55 -35.67 9.26
N GLN A 553 15.84 -34.43 8.85
CA GLN A 553 17.19 -33.98 8.52
C GLN A 553 18.10 -33.93 9.74
N LEU A 554 17.57 -33.44 10.87
CA LEU A 554 18.29 -33.41 12.16
C LEU A 554 18.55 -34.81 12.71
N GLN A 555 17.59 -35.74 12.56
CA GLN A 555 17.75 -37.13 12.99
C GLN A 555 18.76 -37.90 12.14
N ALA A 556 18.93 -37.54 10.86
CA ALA A 556 19.90 -38.16 9.96
C ALA A 556 21.34 -37.67 10.17
N MET A 557 21.58 -36.65 11.02
CA MET A 557 22.91 -36.11 11.27
C MET A 557 23.78 -37.09 12.07
N PRO A 558 25.00 -37.42 11.59
CA PRO A 558 25.96 -38.17 12.39
C PRO A 558 26.31 -37.44 13.69
N GLN A 559 26.45 -38.17 14.79
CA GLN A 559 26.79 -37.62 16.12
C GLN A 559 28.07 -36.75 16.09
N THR A 560 29.05 -37.14 15.28
CA THR A 560 30.32 -36.41 15.09
C THR A 560 30.16 -35.06 14.40
N GLN A 561 29.04 -34.81 13.71
CA GLN A 561 28.74 -33.52 13.10
C GLN A 561 27.99 -32.58 14.05
N LEU A 562 27.04 -33.11 14.82
CA LEU A 562 26.34 -32.32 15.85
C LEU A 562 27.30 -31.76 16.91
N GLN A 563 28.35 -32.50 17.27
CA GLN A 563 29.41 -32.03 18.17
C GLN A 563 30.25 -30.87 17.61
N LYS A 564 30.21 -30.64 16.28
CA LYS A 564 30.92 -29.53 15.64
C LYS A 564 30.13 -28.22 15.68
N LEU A 565 28.84 -28.25 16.02
CA LEU A 565 28.06 -27.03 16.24
C LEU A 565 28.58 -26.31 17.48
N SER A 566 28.79 -24.99 17.38
CA SER A 566 29.12 -24.19 18.55
C SER A 566 27.96 -24.17 19.55
N THR A 567 28.25 -23.86 20.82
CA THR A 567 27.20 -23.68 21.84
C THR A 567 26.14 -22.67 21.41
N ASP A 568 26.55 -21.60 20.72
CA ASP A 568 25.65 -20.58 20.20
C ASP A 568 24.76 -21.13 19.08
N GLN A 569 25.32 -21.92 18.17
CA GLN A 569 24.55 -22.58 17.10
C GLN A 569 23.54 -23.59 17.65
N GLN A 570 23.92 -24.35 18.69
CA GLN A 570 23.01 -25.28 19.35
C GLN A 570 21.81 -24.54 20.01
N ARG A 571 22.04 -23.31 20.52
CA ARG A 571 20.98 -22.44 21.05
C ARG A 571 20.07 -21.83 19.99
N LEU A 572 20.46 -21.87 18.72
CA LEU A 572 19.63 -21.38 17.62
C LEU A 572 18.58 -22.41 17.16
N LEU A 573 18.68 -23.68 17.59
CA LEU A 573 17.67 -24.69 17.29
C LEU A 573 16.28 -24.30 17.82
N LEU A 574 15.22 -24.67 17.12
CA LEU A 574 13.86 -24.43 17.56
C LEU A 574 13.44 -25.46 18.63
N PRO A 575 12.55 -25.10 19.56
CA PRO A 575 11.91 -26.04 20.49
C PRO A 575 11.38 -27.30 19.79
N THR A 576 10.69 -27.14 18.65
CA THR A 576 10.14 -28.23 17.85
C THR A 576 11.21 -29.15 17.26
N GLN A 577 12.36 -28.61 16.85
CA GLN A 577 13.49 -29.38 16.36
C GLN A 577 14.10 -30.23 17.49
N VAL A 578 14.31 -29.61 18.67
CA VAL A 578 14.86 -30.26 19.87
C VAL A 578 13.96 -31.42 20.34
N ALA A 579 12.64 -31.24 20.28
CA ALA A 579 11.65 -32.27 20.60
C ALA A 579 11.73 -33.52 19.70
N THR A 580 12.44 -33.47 18.56
CA THR A 580 12.59 -34.61 17.64
C THR A 580 13.96 -35.28 17.70
N LEU A 581 14.89 -34.80 18.53
CA LEU A 581 16.21 -35.41 18.66
C LEU A 581 16.13 -36.80 19.32
N ASN A 582 16.91 -37.76 18.81
CA ASN A 582 17.09 -39.05 19.47
C ASN A 582 17.91 -38.90 20.77
N ASP A 583 17.85 -39.89 21.64
CA ASP A 583 18.43 -39.79 22.99
C ASP A 583 19.94 -39.54 23.00
N ILE A 584 20.67 -40.15 22.07
CA ILE A 584 22.13 -40.00 21.97
C ILE A 584 22.48 -38.56 21.60
N THR A 585 21.78 -38.00 20.63
CA THR A 585 21.96 -36.62 20.19
C THR A 585 21.51 -35.63 21.26
N LEU A 586 20.35 -35.84 21.87
CA LEU A 586 19.82 -35.01 22.94
C LEU A 586 20.81 -34.88 24.10
N ARG A 587 21.36 -36.00 24.59
CA ARG A 587 22.35 -36.01 25.69
C ARG A 587 23.66 -35.32 25.34
N THR A 588 23.97 -35.17 24.06
CA THR A 588 25.18 -34.48 23.57
C THR A 588 25.00 -32.95 23.62
N VAL A 589 23.80 -32.45 23.27
CA VAL A 589 23.50 -31.00 23.26
C VAL A 589 22.85 -30.50 24.55
N LEU A 590 22.50 -31.38 25.49
CA LEU A 590 21.74 -31.06 26.70
C LEU A 590 22.27 -29.83 27.49
N LYS A 591 23.59 -29.67 27.58
CA LYS A 591 24.23 -28.56 28.30
C LYS A 591 23.99 -27.19 27.64
N SER A 592 23.84 -27.16 26.32
CA SER A 592 23.71 -25.91 25.56
C SER A 592 22.27 -25.44 25.42
N LEU A 593 21.28 -26.32 25.66
CA LEU A 593 19.86 -26.02 25.45
C LEU A 593 19.38 -24.83 26.30
N THR A 594 18.53 -23.99 25.74
CA THR A 594 17.86 -22.93 26.50
C THR A 594 16.71 -23.50 27.35
N PRO A 595 16.25 -22.76 28.38
CA PRO A 595 15.04 -23.12 29.13
C PRO A 595 13.83 -23.43 28.24
N GLU A 596 13.62 -22.63 27.19
CA GLU A 596 12.51 -22.81 26.24
C GLU A 596 12.66 -24.09 25.40
N GLN A 597 13.88 -24.42 24.97
CA GLN A 597 14.16 -25.66 24.24
C GLN A 597 13.98 -26.90 25.12
N LEU A 598 14.33 -26.82 26.42
CA LEU A 598 14.13 -27.91 27.38
C LEU A 598 12.64 -28.17 27.65
N GLN A 599 11.82 -27.13 27.70
CA GLN A 599 10.36 -27.26 27.83
C GLN A 599 9.71 -28.00 26.66
N ALA A 600 10.36 -28.01 25.50
CA ALA A 600 9.88 -28.72 24.31
C ALA A 600 10.09 -30.23 24.37
N LEU A 601 10.95 -30.73 25.27
CA LEU A 601 11.26 -32.16 25.36
C LEU A 601 10.03 -32.97 25.76
N THR A 602 9.81 -34.07 25.06
CA THR A 602 8.70 -34.97 25.36
C THR A 602 8.96 -35.75 26.66
N PRO A 603 7.90 -36.17 27.38
CA PRO A 603 8.04 -37.08 28.53
C PRO A 603 8.86 -38.34 28.21
N VAL A 604 8.80 -38.84 26.98
CA VAL A 604 9.58 -40.01 26.53
C VAL A 604 11.08 -39.69 26.50
N GLN A 605 11.47 -38.56 25.92
CA GLN A 605 12.87 -38.12 25.89
C GLN A 605 13.44 -37.87 27.30
N ILE A 606 12.63 -37.32 28.21
CA ILE A 606 13.03 -37.09 29.61
C ILE A 606 13.29 -38.41 30.35
N ARG A 607 12.49 -39.45 30.10
CA ARG A 607 12.70 -40.80 30.67
C ARG A 607 14.01 -41.45 30.24
N LEU A 608 14.56 -41.03 29.10
CA LEU A 608 15.75 -41.61 28.48
C LEU A 608 17.04 -40.87 28.86
N LEU A 609 16.94 -39.82 29.69
CA LEU A 609 18.08 -39.18 30.34
C LEU A 609 18.66 -40.09 31.43
N GLN A 610 19.98 -40.12 31.53
CA GLN A 610 20.71 -40.95 32.49
C GLN A 610 21.11 -40.13 33.73
N ALA A 611 21.39 -40.80 34.85
CA ALA A 611 21.82 -40.14 36.09
C ALA A 611 23.01 -39.17 35.89
N THR A 612 23.94 -39.51 34.99
CA THR A 612 25.11 -38.68 34.64
C THR A 612 24.75 -37.40 33.86
N ASP A 613 23.55 -37.31 33.28
CA ASP A 613 23.09 -36.13 32.55
C ASP A 613 22.63 -34.99 33.48
N ALA A 614 22.28 -35.29 34.74
CA ALA A 614 21.85 -34.29 35.73
C ALA A 614 22.89 -33.19 35.95
N VAL A 615 24.18 -33.54 35.90
CA VAL A 615 25.31 -32.62 36.09
C VAL A 615 25.49 -31.67 34.89
N LYS A 616 24.95 -32.03 33.71
CA LYS A 616 25.01 -31.17 32.52
C LYS A 616 23.98 -30.04 32.55
N LEU A 617 22.97 -30.13 33.42
CA LEU A 617 21.90 -29.14 33.53
C LEU A 617 22.29 -28.03 34.51
N THR A 618 22.07 -26.79 34.13
CA THR A 618 22.22 -25.62 35.01
C THR A 618 20.98 -25.43 35.88
N PRO A 619 21.06 -24.71 37.02
CA PRO A 619 19.89 -24.43 37.86
C PRO A 619 18.71 -23.81 37.09
N LEU A 620 18.99 -22.86 36.19
CA LEU A 620 17.96 -22.21 35.36
C LEU A 620 17.31 -23.16 34.35
N GLN A 621 18.07 -24.12 33.82
CA GLN A 621 17.54 -25.18 32.96
C GLN A 621 16.66 -26.14 33.75
N VAL A 622 17.06 -26.51 34.97
CA VAL A 622 16.28 -27.40 35.85
C VAL A 622 14.96 -26.73 36.29
N GLN A 623 14.95 -25.42 36.50
CA GLN A 623 13.73 -24.63 36.75
C GLN A 623 12.75 -24.66 35.58
N SER A 624 13.22 -24.88 34.36
CA SER A 624 12.37 -24.79 33.17
C SER A 624 11.45 -26.01 32.97
N PHE A 625 11.72 -27.15 33.61
CA PHE A 625 10.93 -28.37 33.39
C PHE A 625 9.46 -28.21 33.80
N THR A 626 8.56 -28.63 32.93
CA THR A 626 7.12 -28.63 33.23
C THR A 626 6.76 -29.73 34.24
N PRO A 627 5.64 -29.59 34.98
CA PRO A 627 5.15 -30.65 35.87
C PRO A 627 5.06 -32.03 35.19
N THR A 628 4.61 -32.07 33.93
CA THR A 628 4.53 -33.30 33.12
C THR A 628 5.89 -33.91 32.80
N GLN A 629 6.91 -33.09 32.56
CA GLN A 629 8.28 -33.57 32.36
C GLN A 629 8.88 -34.08 33.67
N ILE A 630 8.65 -33.39 34.79
CA ILE A 630 9.09 -33.82 36.13
C ILE A 630 8.50 -35.18 36.47
N VAL A 631 7.21 -35.40 36.23
CA VAL A 631 6.55 -36.72 36.39
C VAL A 631 7.25 -37.82 35.59
N ALA A 632 7.82 -37.48 34.43
CA ALA A 632 8.51 -38.40 33.56
C ALA A 632 10.00 -38.62 33.91
N MET A 633 10.59 -37.81 34.80
CA MET A 633 11.99 -37.96 35.19
C MET A 633 12.21 -39.27 35.95
N ALA A 634 13.27 -40.01 35.61
CA ALA A 634 13.65 -41.19 36.37
C ALA A 634 14.11 -40.79 37.79
N PRO A 635 13.77 -41.55 38.86
CA PRO A 635 14.19 -41.22 40.22
C PRO A 635 15.71 -41.07 40.37
N GLU A 636 16.49 -41.85 39.61
CA GLU A 636 17.96 -41.82 39.61
C GLU A 636 18.50 -40.49 39.09
N LEU A 637 17.81 -39.84 38.14
CA LEU A 637 18.18 -38.52 37.63
C LEU A 637 17.95 -37.43 38.69
N LEU A 638 16.83 -37.52 39.42
CA LEU A 638 16.46 -36.55 40.46
C LEU A 638 17.42 -36.57 41.64
N VAL A 639 17.88 -37.76 42.03
CA VAL A 639 18.83 -37.92 43.13
C VAL A 639 20.19 -37.28 42.80
N GLN A 640 20.54 -37.15 41.52
CA GLN A 640 21.79 -36.51 41.10
C GLN A 640 21.72 -34.99 40.98
N LEU A 641 20.54 -34.38 41.11
CA LEU A 641 20.43 -32.92 41.17
C LEU A 641 21.06 -32.40 42.47
N ASN A 642 21.79 -31.30 42.38
CA ASN A 642 22.43 -30.66 43.52
C ASN A 642 21.49 -29.68 44.24
N LYS A 643 21.93 -29.20 45.42
CA LYS A 643 21.16 -28.28 46.28
C LYS A 643 20.70 -26.99 45.58
N GLN A 644 21.50 -26.43 44.66
CA GLN A 644 21.11 -25.22 43.93
C GLN A 644 20.01 -25.53 42.92
N GLN A 645 20.13 -26.62 42.17
CA GLN A 645 19.11 -27.06 41.21
C GLN A 645 17.76 -27.36 41.90
N TRP A 646 17.77 -28.02 43.06
CA TRP A 646 16.56 -28.28 43.86
C TRP A 646 15.87 -27.02 44.36
N ARG A 647 16.63 -25.95 44.64
CA ARG A 647 16.07 -24.69 45.16
C ARG A 647 15.42 -23.83 44.09
N GLU A 648 15.75 -24.03 42.83
CA GLU A 648 15.13 -23.30 41.73
C GLU A 648 13.73 -23.80 41.38
N TRP A 649 13.34 -24.99 41.87
CA TRP A 649 12.01 -25.56 41.61
C TRP A 649 10.90 -24.82 42.35
N THR A 650 9.80 -24.60 41.65
CA THR A 650 8.59 -23.99 42.19
C THR A 650 7.81 -24.97 43.08
N PRO A 651 6.96 -24.46 43.98
CA PRO A 651 5.99 -25.26 44.73
C PRO A 651 5.17 -26.23 43.85
N GLU A 652 4.75 -25.79 42.65
CA GLU A 652 3.94 -26.58 41.73
C GLU A 652 4.73 -27.75 41.11
N GLN A 653 6.01 -27.52 40.77
CA GLN A 653 6.93 -28.56 40.29
C GLN A 653 7.24 -29.60 41.37
N ILE A 654 7.41 -29.18 42.63
CA ILE A 654 7.59 -30.10 43.76
C ILE A 654 6.33 -30.95 43.99
N ARG A 655 5.15 -30.33 43.84
CA ARG A 655 3.86 -31.01 43.97
C ARG A 655 3.60 -32.01 42.83
N SER A 656 4.29 -31.93 41.69
CA SER A 656 4.10 -32.91 40.60
C SER A 656 4.91 -34.20 40.77
N LEU A 657 5.80 -34.27 41.76
CA LEU A 657 6.61 -35.45 42.05
C LEU A 657 5.75 -36.68 42.38
N GLN A 658 6.11 -37.80 41.76
CA GLN A 658 5.46 -39.10 41.93
C GLN A 658 5.96 -39.84 43.18
N PRO A 659 5.16 -40.76 43.76
CA PRO A 659 5.56 -41.50 44.96
C PRO A 659 6.93 -42.19 44.86
N ALA A 660 7.25 -42.77 43.70
CA ALA A 660 8.55 -43.42 43.48
C ALA A 660 9.72 -42.43 43.50
N GLN A 661 9.51 -41.21 42.98
CA GLN A 661 10.50 -40.14 42.97
C GLN A 661 10.73 -39.60 44.39
N LEU A 662 9.66 -39.36 45.15
CA LEU A 662 9.71 -38.89 46.54
C LEU A 662 10.45 -39.88 47.46
N LYS A 663 10.20 -41.18 47.28
CA LYS A 663 10.87 -42.25 48.04
C LYS A 663 12.35 -42.40 47.72
N ALA A 664 12.76 -42.09 46.49
CA ALA A 664 14.15 -42.23 46.06
C ALA A 664 15.07 -41.13 46.61
N LEU A 665 14.53 -39.97 47.00
CA LEU A 665 15.32 -38.87 47.56
C LEU A 665 15.99 -39.26 48.88
N THR A 666 17.26 -38.87 49.06
CA THR A 666 17.95 -39.15 50.33
C THR A 666 17.42 -38.24 51.45
N PRO A 667 17.54 -38.64 52.73
CA PRO A 667 17.15 -37.78 53.85
C PRO A 667 17.83 -36.39 53.82
N GLU A 668 19.05 -36.30 53.31
CA GLU A 668 19.75 -35.02 53.14
C GLU A 668 19.07 -34.11 52.10
N GLN A 669 18.59 -34.66 51.00
CA GLN A 669 17.93 -33.88 49.93
C GLN A 669 16.62 -33.23 50.40
N TRP A 670 15.91 -33.88 51.31
CA TRP A 670 14.72 -33.31 51.97
C TRP A 670 15.01 -32.02 52.73
N THR A 671 16.23 -31.89 53.27
CA THR A 671 16.66 -30.67 53.97
C THR A 671 16.93 -29.50 53.01
N TRP A 672 17.09 -29.76 51.71
CA TRP A 672 17.41 -28.72 50.73
C TRP A 672 16.19 -27.89 50.35
N LEU A 673 14.98 -28.45 50.52
CA LEU A 673 13.71 -27.81 50.20
C LEU A 673 13.46 -26.57 51.06
N SER A 674 13.00 -25.51 50.41
CA SER A 674 12.54 -24.30 51.07
C SER A 674 11.20 -24.53 51.79
N PRO A 675 10.84 -23.66 52.74
CA PRO A 675 9.53 -23.71 53.39
C PRO A 675 8.34 -23.74 52.44
N MET A 676 8.40 -22.94 51.38
CA MET A 676 7.33 -22.88 50.38
C MET A 676 7.22 -24.17 49.56
N GLN A 677 8.35 -24.81 49.23
CA GLN A 677 8.36 -26.09 48.52
C GLN A 677 7.83 -27.23 49.39
N LEU A 678 8.21 -27.27 50.67
CA LEU A 678 7.75 -28.29 51.60
C LEU A 678 6.23 -28.20 51.87
N ASN A 679 5.71 -26.99 52.01
CA ASN A 679 4.27 -26.75 52.22
C ASN A 679 3.43 -26.99 50.94
N ALA A 680 4.06 -27.09 49.77
CA ALA A 680 3.37 -27.36 48.52
C ALA A 680 2.92 -28.82 48.39
N LEU A 681 3.59 -29.73 49.10
CA LEU A 681 3.30 -31.15 49.09
C LEU A 681 1.90 -31.42 49.64
N THR A 682 1.19 -32.35 49.03
CA THR A 682 -0.09 -32.81 49.57
C THR A 682 0.13 -33.70 50.80
N ALA A 683 -0.90 -33.85 51.64
CA ALA A 683 -0.88 -34.80 52.76
C ALA A 683 -0.51 -36.21 52.28
N ASN A 684 -1.09 -36.64 51.15
CA ASN A 684 -0.82 -37.93 50.54
C ASN A 684 0.64 -38.09 50.12
N GLN A 685 1.26 -37.05 49.55
CA GLN A 685 2.68 -37.09 49.17
C GLN A 685 3.61 -37.12 50.37
N LEU A 686 3.30 -36.39 51.45
CA LEU A 686 4.07 -36.41 52.68
C LEU A 686 3.97 -37.78 53.39
N ALA A 687 2.79 -38.42 53.33
CA ALA A 687 2.57 -39.77 53.84
C ALA A 687 3.34 -40.85 53.06
N GLN A 688 3.81 -40.58 51.83
CA GLN A 688 4.67 -41.51 51.09
C GLN A 688 6.12 -41.53 51.58
N LEU A 689 6.54 -40.61 52.47
CA LEU A 689 7.91 -40.50 52.93
C LEU A 689 8.27 -41.53 54.00
N GLN A 690 9.52 -41.95 53.99
CA GLN A 690 10.05 -42.82 55.04
C GLN A 690 10.24 -42.03 56.34
N PRO A 691 10.09 -42.66 57.52
CA PRO A 691 10.32 -42.00 58.81
C PRO A 691 11.68 -41.30 58.89
N ALA A 692 12.74 -41.89 58.30
CA ALA A 692 14.07 -41.28 58.24
C ALA A 692 14.13 -39.98 57.41
N GLN A 693 13.31 -39.84 56.37
CA GLN A 693 13.22 -38.62 55.57
C GLN A 693 12.49 -37.51 56.34
N LEU A 694 11.42 -37.85 57.07
CA LEU A 694 10.68 -36.92 57.94
C LEU A 694 11.51 -36.47 59.15
N ALA A 695 12.27 -37.39 59.74
CA ALA A 695 13.18 -37.10 60.85
C ALA A 695 14.34 -36.19 60.44
N ALA A 696 14.80 -36.28 59.18
CA ALA A 696 15.89 -35.45 58.66
C ALA A 696 15.48 -33.99 58.40
N LEU A 697 14.18 -33.69 58.30
CA LEU A 697 13.70 -32.31 58.20
C LEU A 697 14.16 -31.51 59.43
N SER A 698 14.66 -30.30 59.21
CA SER A 698 15.04 -29.42 60.32
C SER A 698 13.84 -29.10 61.21
N ALA A 699 14.07 -28.79 62.49
CA ALA A 699 13.00 -28.41 63.42
C ALA A 699 12.11 -27.28 62.89
N ARG A 700 12.69 -26.35 62.11
CA ARG A 700 11.97 -25.25 61.44
C ARG A 700 11.13 -25.75 60.26
N GLN A 701 11.62 -26.70 59.48
CA GLN A 701 10.86 -27.34 58.39
C GLN A 701 9.71 -28.20 58.92
N GLN A 702 9.88 -28.84 60.08
CA GLN A 702 8.79 -29.58 60.73
C GLN A 702 7.69 -28.63 61.22
N GLN A 703 8.04 -27.48 61.79
CA GLN A 703 7.07 -26.50 62.33
C GLN A 703 6.16 -25.83 61.30
N ILE A 704 6.61 -25.77 60.05
CA ILE A 704 5.86 -25.09 58.98
C ILE A 704 4.88 -26.03 58.26
N LEU A 705 4.92 -27.33 58.53
CA LEU A 705 4.00 -28.31 57.98
C LEU A 705 2.56 -27.96 58.40
N LEU A 706 1.65 -28.00 57.44
CA LEU A 706 0.25 -27.67 57.65
C LEU A 706 -0.46 -28.78 58.43
N PRO A 707 -1.45 -28.46 59.27
CA PRO A 707 -2.24 -29.48 59.99
C PRO A 707 -2.84 -30.54 59.07
N GLU A 708 -3.28 -30.14 57.87
CA GLU A 708 -3.80 -31.04 56.84
C GLU A 708 -2.72 -32.02 56.35
N GLN A 709 -1.47 -31.58 56.20
CA GLN A 709 -0.36 -32.46 55.78
C GLN A 709 0.00 -33.49 56.86
N LEU A 710 -0.19 -33.15 58.13
CA LEU A 710 0.05 -34.06 59.27
C LEU A 710 -1.06 -35.10 59.44
N SER A 711 -2.26 -34.83 58.92
CA SER A 711 -3.46 -35.63 59.16
C SER A 711 -3.43 -37.04 58.53
N GLU A 712 -2.64 -37.23 57.46
CA GLU A 712 -2.51 -38.51 56.75
C GLU A 712 -1.24 -39.31 57.13
N LEU A 713 -0.43 -38.80 58.08
CA LEU A 713 0.78 -39.47 58.52
C LEU A 713 0.47 -40.63 59.48
N GLN A 714 1.16 -41.74 59.28
CA GLN A 714 1.05 -42.91 60.15
C GLN A 714 1.67 -42.65 61.53
N PRO A 715 1.27 -43.36 62.59
CA PRO A 715 1.79 -43.16 63.94
C PRO A 715 3.32 -43.21 64.04
N ASN A 716 3.97 -44.10 63.30
CA ASN A 716 5.43 -44.22 63.23
C ASN A 716 6.10 -43.05 62.48
N GLN A 717 5.41 -42.41 61.54
CA GLN A 717 5.86 -41.18 60.85
C GLN A 717 5.68 -39.96 61.75
N LEU A 718 4.59 -39.90 62.52
CA LEU A 718 4.37 -38.85 63.52
C LEU A 718 5.41 -38.91 64.66
N GLN A 719 5.83 -40.12 65.05
CA GLN A 719 6.91 -40.34 66.01
C GLN A 719 8.29 -39.93 65.48
N ALA A 720 8.44 -39.73 64.16
CA ALA A 720 9.69 -39.26 63.56
C ALA A 720 9.90 -37.75 63.76
N PHE A 721 8.87 -36.98 64.13
CA PHE A 721 9.01 -35.57 64.48
C PHE A 721 9.55 -35.42 65.90
N THR A 722 10.64 -34.66 66.03
CA THR A 722 11.30 -34.39 67.31
C THR A 722 10.78 -33.11 67.98
N ASN A 723 9.79 -32.43 67.39
CA ASN A 723 9.29 -31.12 67.83
C ASN A 723 7.94 -31.21 68.58
N PRO A 724 7.91 -30.95 69.91
CA PRO A 724 6.70 -31.11 70.73
C PRO A 724 5.57 -30.09 70.45
N LEU A 725 5.83 -29.01 69.70
CA LEU A 725 4.84 -27.96 69.41
C LEU A 725 3.81 -28.37 68.33
N LEU A 726 4.08 -29.40 67.52
CA LEU A 726 3.19 -29.87 66.44
C LEU A 726 2.01 -30.72 66.92
N LEU A 727 1.95 -31.07 68.21
CA LEU A 727 0.94 -31.96 68.81
C LEU A 727 -0.20 -31.22 69.54
N ALA A 728 -0.32 -29.89 69.39
CA ALA A 728 -1.34 -29.09 70.08
C ALA A 728 -2.67 -28.94 69.30
N LYS A 729 -3.82 -29.17 69.98
CA LYS A 729 -5.22 -29.18 69.46
C LYS A 729 -5.75 -27.81 68.95
N PRO A 730 -6.82 -27.77 68.12
CA PRO A 730 -7.40 -26.54 67.57
C PRO A 730 -8.13 -25.66 68.61
N LYS A 731 -8.23 -24.36 68.30
CA LYS A 731 -8.57 -23.21 69.17
C LYS A 731 -9.94 -23.26 69.89
N SER A 732 -10.01 -22.62 71.07
CA SER A 732 -11.13 -22.62 72.04
C SER A 732 -11.88 -21.29 72.11
N ALA A 733 -13.01 -21.23 72.83
CA ALA A 733 -13.81 -20.01 73.03
C ALA A 733 -13.08 -18.85 73.73
N ALA A 734 -11.96 -19.10 74.43
CA ALA A 734 -11.09 -18.05 74.95
C ALA A 734 -10.37 -17.28 73.82
N ASP A 735 -10.12 -17.93 72.67
CA ASP A 735 -9.53 -17.29 71.49
C ASP A 735 -10.48 -16.27 70.85
N LEU A 736 -11.81 -16.44 70.99
CA LEU A 736 -12.83 -15.49 70.50
C LEU A 736 -13.01 -14.25 71.39
N VAL A 737 -12.72 -14.36 72.69
CA VAL A 737 -12.73 -13.21 73.63
C VAL A 737 -11.50 -12.34 73.41
N ILE A 738 -10.34 -12.97 73.16
CA ILE A 738 -9.09 -12.29 72.79
C ILE A 738 -9.27 -11.46 71.51
N ASP A 739 -10.06 -11.94 70.53
CA ASP A 739 -10.34 -11.23 69.29
C ASP A 739 -11.20 -9.95 69.47
N LYS A 740 -12.06 -9.89 70.50
CA LYS A 740 -12.85 -8.70 70.84
C LYS A 740 -12.01 -7.63 71.55
N ASP A 741 -11.17 -8.04 72.50
CA ASP A 741 -10.23 -7.13 73.19
C ASP A 741 -9.14 -6.64 72.23
N PHE A 742 -8.75 -7.46 71.25
CA PHE A 742 -7.82 -7.11 70.19
C PHE A 742 -8.32 -5.95 69.31
N GLN A 743 -9.61 -5.89 69.00
CA GLN A 743 -10.20 -4.77 68.25
C GLN A 743 -10.23 -3.44 69.03
N GLN A 744 -10.04 -3.46 70.35
CA GLN A 744 -9.97 -2.26 71.19
C GLN A 744 -8.55 -1.70 71.36
N LEU A 745 -7.52 -2.38 70.83
CA LEU A 745 -6.13 -1.92 70.92
C LEU A 745 -5.92 -0.62 70.13
N THR A 746 -5.16 0.31 70.70
CA THR A 746 -4.78 1.57 70.05
C THR A 746 -3.56 1.37 69.13
N VAL A 747 -3.41 2.25 68.14
CA VAL A 747 -2.36 2.16 67.11
C VAL A 747 -0.95 2.05 67.70
N ASP A 748 -0.66 2.75 68.80
CA ASP A 748 0.63 2.75 69.48
C ASP A 748 1.01 1.38 70.07
N GLN A 749 0.02 0.52 70.33
CA GLN A 749 0.24 -0.81 70.89
C GLN A 749 0.71 -1.83 69.84
N PHE A 750 0.59 -1.51 68.55
CA PHE A 750 1.06 -2.33 67.43
C PHE A 750 2.52 -2.03 67.08
N THR A 751 3.47 -2.33 67.96
CA THR A 751 4.90 -2.15 67.64
C THR A 751 5.34 -3.09 66.48
N PRO A 752 6.38 -2.76 65.69
CA PRO A 752 6.86 -3.61 64.59
C PRO A 752 7.09 -5.08 65.00
N GLN A 753 7.64 -5.31 66.20
CA GLN A 753 7.85 -6.65 66.75
C GLN A 753 6.52 -7.38 67.02
N LYS A 754 5.53 -6.68 67.60
CA LYS A 754 4.21 -7.27 67.90
C LYS A 754 3.41 -7.57 66.63
N ILE A 755 3.53 -6.74 65.60
CA ILE A 755 2.86 -6.94 64.30
C ILE A 755 3.31 -8.26 63.64
N THR A 756 4.60 -8.60 63.71
CA THR A 756 5.11 -9.87 63.16
C THR A 756 4.55 -11.11 63.86
N LEU A 757 4.03 -10.96 65.08
CA LEU A 757 3.48 -12.06 65.89
C LEU A 757 1.95 -12.21 65.75
N LEU A 758 1.28 -11.32 64.99
CA LEU A 758 -0.16 -11.41 64.79
C LEU A 758 -0.55 -12.68 64.03
N LEU A 759 -1.51 -13.41 64.60
CA LEU A 759 -2.10 -14.57 63.96
C LEU A 759 -2.88 -14.16 62.70
N PRO A 760 -3.00 -15.03 61.68
CA PRO A 760 -3.79 -14.76 60.47
C PRO A 760 -5.21 -14.27 60.75
N THR A 761 -5.86 -14.81 61.80
CA THR A 761 -7.21 -14.41 62.22
C THR A 761 -7.22 -12.99 62.80
N GLN A 762 -6.25 -12.65 63.64
CA GLN A 762 -6.12 -11.32 64.26
C GLN A 762 -5.81 -10.25 63.21
N LEU A 763 -4.92 -10.53 62.25
CA LEU A 763 -4.59 -9.58 61.19
C LEU A 763 -5.81 -9.20 60.35
N ARG A 764 -6.71 -10.15 60.08
CA ARG A 764 -7.98 -9.90 59.36
C ARG A 764 -9.01 -9.13 60.18
N LEU A 765 -8.85 -9.06 61.51
CA LEU A 765 -9.74 -8.34 62.42
C LEU A 765 -9.33 -6.87 62.63
N LEU A 766 -8.15 -6.44 62.15
CA LEU A 766 -7.75 -5.04 62.20
C LEU A 766 -8.73 -4.18 61.43
N THR A 767 -9.25 -3.14 62.09
CA THR A 767 -10.19 -2.19 61.48
C THR A 767 -9.46 -1.28 60.49
N PRO A 768 -10.16 -0.74 59.46
CA PRO A 768 -9.60 0.27 58.56
C PRO A 768 -8.97 1.45 59.32
N GLN A 769 -9.60 1.90 60.42
CA GLN A 769 -9.08 2.97 61.25
C GLN A 769 -7.73 2.62 61.90
N GLN A 770 -7.59 1.41 62.45
CA GLN A 770 -6.32 0.94 63.01
C GLN A 770 -5.24 0.84 61.93
N ILE A 771 -5.56 0.29 60.75
CA ILE A 771 -4.61 0.19 59.62
C ILE A 771 -4.16 1.57 59.15
N SER A 772 -5.08 2.54 59.06
CA SER A 772 -4.76 3.90 58.62
C SER A 772 -3.80 4.65 59.53
N GLY A 773 -3.76 4.29 60.82
CA GLY A 773 -2.83 4.86 61.80
C GLY A 773 -1.43 4.23 61.78
N LEU A 774 -1.24 3.08 61.12
CA LEU A 774 0.07 2.42 61.08
C LEU A 774 1.07 3.21 60.23
N ASN A 775 2.29 3.36 60.74
CA ASN A 775 3.37 4.04 60.05
C ASN A 775 4.25 3.08 59.21
N LYS A 776 5.24 3.65 58.51
CA LYS A 776 6.19 2.89 57.66
C LYS A 776 6.86 1.73 58.41
N SER A 777 7.39 1.94 59.61
CA SER A 777 8.16 0.91 60.31
C SER A 777 7.28 -0.25 60.77
N GLN A 778 6.03 0.05 61.13
CA GLN A 778 5.02 -0.94 61.51
C GLN A 778 4.60 -1.79 60.29
N LEU A 779 4.23 -1.18 59.17
CA LEU A 779 3.80 -1.93 57.98
C LEU A 779 4.95 -2.67 57.29
N SER A 780 6.15 -2.11 57.26
CA SER A 780 7.34 -2.81 56.72
C SER A 780 7.75 -4.05 57.51
N SER A 781 7.23 -4.23 58.73
CA SER A 781 7.49 -5.43 59.54
C SER A 781 6.62 -6.64 59.15
N LEU A 782 5.54 -6.42 58.40
CA LEU A 782 4.66 -7.51 57.95
C LEU A 782 5.43 -8.48 57.04
N SER A 783 5.31 -9.78 57.34
CA SER A 783 5.86 -10.84 56.50
C SER A 783 5.12 -10.95 55.15
N PRO A 784 5.73 -11.55 54.11
CA PRO A 784 5.05 -11.76 52.82
C PRO A 784 3.69 -12.44 52.94
N THR A 785 3.58 -13.45 53.82
CA THR A 785 2.31 -14.16 54.08
C THR A 785 1.28 -13.28 54.78
N GLN A 786 1.70 -12.36 55.66
CA GLN A 786 0.78 -11.44 56.31
C GLN A 786 0.26 -10.37 55.33
N TRP A 787 1.10 -9.87 54.43
CA TRP A 787 0.66 -8.97 53.35
C TRP A 787 -0.46 -9.58 52.51
N GLN A 788 -0.39 -10.87 52.19
CA GLN A 788 -1.40 -11.59 51.40
C GLN A 788 -2.74 -11.82 52.14
N LEU A 789 -2.76 -11.66 53.46
CA LEU A 789 -3.97 -11.87 54.28
C LEU A 789 -4.82 -10.59 54.45
N LEU A 790 -4.28 -9.42 54.10
CA LEU A 790 -5.02 -8.16 54.15
C LEU A 790 -6.12 -8.12 53.08
N ASN A 791 -7.32 -7.71 53.46
CA ASN A 791 -8.43 -7.55 52.52
C ASN A 791 -8.39 -6.18 51.79
N ALA A 792 -9.30 -5.98 50.83
CA ALA A 792 -9.39 -4.76 50.04
C ALA A 792 -9.63 -3.50 50.89
N GLU A 793 -10.51 -3.56 51.90
CA GLU A 793 -10.82 -2.41 52.78
C GLU A 793 -9.61 -2.02 53.62
N GLN A 794 -8.87 -3.01 54.15
CA GLN A 794 -7.66 -2.78 54.92
C GLN A 794 -6.55 -2.17 54.05
N LEU A 795 -6.34 -2.67 52.83
CA LEU A 795 -5.35 -2.09 51.90
C LEU A 795 -5.70 -0.65 51.51
N ASN A 796 -6.99 -0.36 51.31
CA ASN A 796 -7.47 0.97 50.96
C ASN A 796 -7.36 1.96 52.12
N ALA A 797 -7.33 1.48 53.35
CA ALA A 797 -7.14 2.30 54.54
C ALA A 797 -5.69 2.79 54.73
N ILE A 798 -4.70 2.16 54.09
CA ILE A 798 -3.31 2.61 54.14
C ILE A 798 -3.19 3.94 53.38
N SER A 799 -2.69 4.99 54.03
CA SER A 799 -2.62 6.31 53.42
C SER A 799 -1.61 6.35 52.24
N PRO A 800 -1.85 7.19 51.21
CA PRO A 800 -0.94 7.36 50.08
C PRO A 800 0.51 7.72 50.49
N GLU A 801 0.69 8.58 51.49
CA GLU A 801 2.02 8.97 51.98
C GLU A 801 2.79 7.78 52.58
N VAL A 802 2.08 6.91 53.31
CA VAL A 802 2.70 5.69 53.84
C VAL A 802 3.07 4.74 52.71
N TRP A 803 2.18 4.51 51.74
CA TRP A 803 2.47 3.70 50.54
C TRP A 803 3.74 4.15 49.81
N LYS A 804 3.87 5.46 49.55
CA LYS A 804 5.06 6.05 48.91
C LYS A 804 6.36 5.77 49.67
N SER A 805 6.26 5.65 50.99
CA SER A 805 7.42 5.45 51.88
C SER A 805 7.83 3.98 52.05
N LEU A 806 6.98 3.01 51.72
CA LEU A 806 7.23 1.58 51.88
C LEU A 806 8.34 1.05 50.95
N ASP A 807 8.98 -0.05 51.35
CA ASP A 807 9.99 -0.71 50.53
C ASP A 807 9.37 -1.25 49.23
N PRO A 808 9.99 -1.04 48.04
CA PRO A 808 9.55 -1.62 46.79
C PRO A 808 9.22 -3.12 46.83
N ALA A 809 9.96 -3.91 47.62
CA ALA A 809 9.74 -5.34 47.75
C ALA A 809 8.35 -5.70 48.31
N VAL A 810 7.66 -4.78 48.99
CA VAL A 810 6.29 -4.99 49.50
C VAL A 810 5.33 -5.34 48.36
N LEU A 811 5.46 -4.71 47.19
CA LEU A 811 4.55 -4.96 46.06
C LEU A 811 4.69 -6.37 45.47
N LYS A 812 5.83 -7.06 45.68
CA LYS A 812 6.02 -8.46 45.30
C LYS A 812 5.22 -9.41 46.19
N ASN A 813 4.86 -8.97 47.40
CA ASN A 813 4.14 -9.77 48.37
C ASN A 813 2.62 -9.67 48.18
N LEU A 814 2.11 -8.72 47.39
CA LEU A 814 0.69 -8.56 47.13
C LEU A 814 0.20 -9.54 46.05
N SER A 815 -1.00 -10.08 46.23
CA SER A 815 -1.69 -10.86 45.20
C SER A 815 -2.27 -9.96 44.09
N PRO A 816 -2.58 -10.50 42.90
CA PRO A 816 -3.22 -9.73 41.83
C PRO A 816 -4.53 -9.05 42.27
N VAL A 817 -5.33 -9.73 43.09
CA VAL A 817 -6.60 -9.19 43.61
C VAL A 817 -6.37 -8.01 44.54
N GLN A 818 -5.29 -8.03 45.33
CA GLN A 818 -4.95 -6.95 46.25
C GLN A 818 -4.41 -5.71 45.52
N LEU A 819 -3.60 -5.90 44.48
CA LEU A 819 -3.15 -4.79 43.63
C LEU A 819 -4.32 -4.15 42.88
N VAL A 820 -5.31 -4.96 42.47
CA VAL A 820 -6.54 -4.47 41.85
C VAL A 820 -7.39 -3.63 42.83
N ALA A 821 -7.33 -3.94 44.12
CA ALA A 821 -8.13 -3.26 45.14
C ALA A 821 -7.64 -1.85 45.48
N MET A 822 -6.37 -1.53 45.21
CA MET A 822 -5.76 -0.23 45.53
C MET A 822 -6.49 0.94 44.88
N THR A 823 -6.58 2.05 45.60
CA THR A 823 -7.25 3.26 45.12
C THR A 823 -6.39 4.05 44.10
N PRO A 824 -7.00 4.88 43.21
CA PRO A 824 -6.25 5.73 42.29
C PRO A 824 -5.21 6.63 42.97
N ALA A 825 -5.53 7.16 44.15
CA ALA A 825 -4.61 7.99 44.93
C ALA A 825 -3.37 7.21 45.39
N GLN A 826 -3.53 5.94 45.76
CA GLN A 826 -2.42 5.05 46.13
C GLN A 826 -1.54 4.69 44.92
N TRP A 827 -2.14 4.49 43.75
CA TRP A 827 -1.39 4.24 42.50
C TRP A 827 -0.53 5.44 42.11
N GLN A 828 -1.06 6.66 42.19
CA GLN A 828 -0.37 7.88 41.74
C GLN A 828 0.86 8.27 42.59
N VAL A 829 0.93 7.82 43.85
CA VAL A 829 2.03 8.13 44.77
C VAL A 829 3.16 7.09 44.76
N LEU A 830 2.99 5.94 44.09
CA LEU A 830 4.04 4.93 43.99
C LEU A 830 5.32 5.50 43.38
N THR A 831 6.47 5.08 43.89
CA THR A 831 7.78 5.46 43.34
C THR A 831 8.12 4.63 42.10
N PRO A 832 9.00 5.12 41.20
CA PRO A 832 9.50 4.33 40.07
C PRO A 832 10.06 2.95 40.47
N ALA A 833 10.79 2.88 41.58
CA ALA A 833 11.34 1.62 42.11
C ALA A 833 10.23 0.66 42.56
N GLN A 834 9.15 1.18 43.15
CA GLN A 834 7.97 0.39 43.51
C GLN A 834 7.27 -0.18 42.26
N VAL A 835 7.09 0.63 41.21
CA VAL A 835 6.48 0.15 39.95
C VAL A 835 7.32 -0.94 39.28
N GLN A 836 8.66 -0.80 39.28
CA GLN A 836 9.57 -1.84 38.80
C GLN A 836 9.53 -3.13 39.61
N ALA A 837 9.15 -3.06 40.89
CA ALA A 837 9.05 -4.25 41.73
C ALA A 837 7.80 -5.10 41.44
N ILE A 838 6.83 -4.62 40.66
CA ILE A 838 5.62 -5.36 40.29
C ILE A 838 6.01 -6.54 39.36
N PRO A 839 5.69 -7.81 39.72
CA PRO A 839 6.03 -8.96 38.89
C PRO A 839 5.33 -8.92 37.52
N THR A 840 6.01 -9.38 36.46
CA THR A 840 5.48 -9.41 35.09
C THR A 840 4.18 -10.24 34.96
N THR A 841 4.08 -11.33 35.72
CA THR A 841 2.87 -12.18 35.79
C THR A 841 1.65 -11.47 36.37
N VAL A 842 1.88 -10.45 37.20
CA VAL A 842 0.82 -9.62 37.78
C VAL A 842 0.52 -8.44 36.88
N LEU A 843 1.54 -7.80 36.32
CA LEU A 843 1.41 -6.70 35.37
C LEU A 843 0.55 -7.11 34.15
N ALA A 844 0.76 -8.32 33.63
CA ALA A 844 -0.04 -8.89 32.54
C ALA A 844 -1.53 -9.08 32.89
N LYS A 845 -1.89 -9.09 34.18
CA LYS A 845 -3.28 -9.27 34.65
C LYS A 845 -3.97 -7.96 35.04
N LEU A 846 -3.27 -6.83 35.04
CA LEU A 846 -3.88 -5.52 35.34
C LEU A 846 -4.86 -5.12 34.23
N THR A 847 -5.93 -4.43 34.58
CA THR A 847 -6.86 -3.89 33.57
C THR A 847 -6.27 -2.67 32.87
N PRO A 848 -6.69 -2.39 31.61
CA PRO A 848 -6.42 -1.12 30.93
C PRO A 848 -6.59 0.14 31.80
N GLU A 849 -7.66 0.18 32.61
CA GLU A 849 -7.97 1.34 33.46
C GLU A 849 -7.02 1.49 34.65
N GLN A 850 -6.50 0.38 35.18
CA GLN A 850 -5.51 0.40 36.24
C GLN A 850 -4.16 0.89 35.74
N LEU A 851 -3.74 0.43 34.54
CA LEU A 851 -2.49 0.87 33.96
C LEU A 851 -2.52 2.38 33.61
N ARG A 852 -3.70 2.91 33.26
CA ARG A 852 -3.92 4.36 33.09
C ARG A 852 -3.73 5.19 34.36
N GLN A 853 -3.79 4.58 35.56
CA GLN A 853 -3.58 5.31 36.81
C GLN A 853 -2.11 5.68 37.05
N LEU A 854 -1.18 5.06 36.31
CA LEU A 854 0.23 5.42 36.40
C LEU A 854 0.47 6.84 35.88
N ASN A 855 1.33 7.62 36.52
CA ASN A 855 1.81 8.87 35.94
C ASN A 855 2.93 8.61 34.91
N ALA A 856 3.34 9.65 34.19
CA ALA A 856 4.36 9.56 33.15
C ALA A 856 5.72 9.02 33.67
N THR A 857 6.14 9.46 34.86
CA THR A 857 7.40 9.01 35.48
C THR A 857 7.36 7.55 35.88
N GLN A 858 6.22 7.08 36.40
CA GLN A 858 5.97 5.68 36.73
C GLN A 858 5.91 4.80 35.47
N ALA A 859 5.22 5.24 34.42
CA ALA A 859 5.16 4.51 33.16
C ALA A 859 6.57 4.35 32.54
N ASN A 860 7.40 5.40 32.58
CA ASN A 860 8.80 5.36 32.14
C ASN A 860 9.70 4.50 33.05
N ALA A 861 9.23 4.10 34.24
CA ALA A 861 9.99 3.21 35.12
C ALA A 861 9.91 1.74 34.67
N LEU A 862 8.92 1.34 33.86
CA LEU A 862 8.75 -0.06 33.46
C LEU A 862 10.00 -0.60 32.76
N ASP A 863 10.46 -1.76 33.22
CA ASP A 863 11.66 -2.40 32.68
C ASP A 863 11.39 -3.23 31.41
N LYS A 864 12.46 -3.81 30.85
CA LYS A 864 12.37 -4.62 29.63
C LYS A 864 11.40 -5.79 29.75
N GLU A 865 11.39 -6.50 30.87
CA GLU A 865 10.59 -7.72 31.05
C GLU A 865 9.12 -7.35 31.25
N GLN A 866 8.88 -6.30 32.03
CA GLN A 866 7.55 -5.72 32.25
C GLN A 866 6.91 -5.22 30.94
N LEU A 867 7.66 -4.52 30.10
CA LEU A 867 7.15 -4.03 28.81
C LEU A 867 6.76 -5.16 27.85
N THR A 868 7.54 -6.25 27.82
CA THR A 868 7.20 -7.42 26.99
C THR A 868 6.00 -8.21 27.51
N ALA A 869 5.66 -8.07 28.80
CA ALA A 869 4.52 -8.75 29.41
C ALA A 869 3.17 -8.04 29.16
N LEU A 870 3.17 -6.78 28.70
CA LEU A 870 1.94 -6.03 28.41
C LEU A 870 1.24 -6.57 27.15
N SER A 871 -0.06 -6.80 27.24
CA SER A 871 -0.89 -7.11 26.07
C SER A 871 -1.07 -5.87 25.17
N PRO A 872 -1.37 -6.07 23.87
CA PRO A 872 -1.73 -4.97 22.95
C PRO A 872 -2.83 -4.06 23.49
N LEU A 873 -3.85 -4.63 24.14
CA LEU A 873 -4.97 -3.87 24.72
C LEU A 873 -4.54 -2.99 25.90
N GLN A 874 -3.68 -3.51 26.78
CA GLN A 874 -3.12 -2.72 27.89
C GLN A 874 -2.22 -1.59 27.38
N LEU A 875 -1.42 -1.85 26.34
CA LEU A 875 -0.55 -0.84 25.75
C LEU A 875 -1.37 0.28 25.09
N GLN A 876 -2.42 -0.07 24.36
CA GLN A 876 -3.34 0.90 23.75
C GLN A 876 -4.07 1.76 24.79
N ALA A 877 -4.30 1.23 26.00
CA ALA A 877 -4.95 1.95 27.08
C ALA A 877 -4.12 3.10 27.64
N LEU A 878 -2.78 3.02 27.56
CA LEU A 878 -1.88 4.08 28.00
C LEU A 878 -2.26 5.39 27.31
N ASN A 879 -2.38 6.46 28.08
CA ASN A 879 -2.59 7.77 27.49
C ASN A 879 -1.31 8.20 26.74
N PRO A 880 -1.43 9.13 25.78
CA PRO A 880 -0.27 9.52 24.97
C PRO A 880 0.88 10.17 25.77
N GLN A 881 0.61 10.83 26.90
CA GLN A 881 1.65 11.41 27.76
C GLN A 881 2.47 10.34 28.49
N GLN A 882 1.83 9.23 28.91
CA GLN A 882 2.52 8.10 29.53
C GLN A 882 3.47 7.42 28.55
N LEU A 883 3.03 7.20 27.30
CA LEU A 883 3.87 6.59 26.27
C LEU A 883 5.00 7.53 25.82
N ALA A 884 4.71 8.81 25.66
CA ALA A 884 5.72 9.81 25.29
C ALA A 884 6.83 9.99 26.33
N ALA A 885 6.61 9.56 27.57
CA ALA A 885 7.62 9.60 28.62
C ALA A 885 8.68 8.50 28.52
N TRP A 886 8.44 7.44 27.72
CA TRP A 886 9.38 6.34 27.54
C TRP A 886 10.63 6.76 26.78
N ASN A 887 11.76 6.10 27.03
CA ASN A 887 12.97 6.32 26.24
C ASN A 887 13.04 5.43 24.99
N ALA A 888 14.01 5.73 24.12
CA ALA A 888 14.30 4.99 22.89
C ALA A 888 14.48 3.47 23.12
N ALA A 889 15.19 3.09 24.19
CA ALA A 889 15.49 1.69 24.47
C ALA A 889 14.24 0.91 24.87
N GLN A 890 13.27 1.54 25.54
CA GLN A 890 11.99 0.93 25.91
C GLN A 890 11.10 0.69 24.69
N LEU A 891 10.99 1.69 23.79
CA LEU A 891 10.21 1.54 22.55
C LEU A 891 10.72 0.40 21.67
N GLN A 892 12.05 0.20 21.60
CA GLN A 892 12.67 -0.91 20.87
C GLN A 892 12.35 -2.31 21.44
N LYS A 893 11.79 -2.41 22.65
CA LYS A 893 11.39 -3.71 23.24
C LYS A 893 9.98 -4.13 22.87
N LEU A 894 9.19 -3.24 22.28
CA LEU A 894 7.85 -3.58 21.81
C LEU A 894 7.93 -4.60 20.68
N ASN A 895 7.13 -5.66 20.80
CA ASN A 895 6.98 -6.65 19.75
C ASN A 895 6.03 -6.18 18.64
N ALA A 896 5.93 -6.96 17.56
CA ALA A 896 5.13 -6.59 16.39
C ALA A 896 3.65 -6.32 16.71
N SER A 897 3.02 -7.18 17.51
CA SER A 897 1.61 -7.04 17.88
C SER A 897 1.35 -5.80 18.75
N GLN A 898 2.29 -5.45 19.60
CA GLN A 898 2.24 -4.26 20.45
C GLN A 898 2.36 -2.99 19.60
N VAL A 899 3.33 -2.91 18.68
CA VAL A 899 3.51 -1.75 17.79
C VAL A 899 2.28 -1.55 16.88
N ALA A 900 1.74 -2.63 16.32
CA ALA A 900 0.54 -2.58 15.49
C ALA A 900 -0.73 -2.13 16.25
N SER A 901 -0.73 -2.19 17.59
CA SER A 901 -1.87 -1.81 18.43
C SER A 901 -1.89 -0.34 18.88
N LEU A 902 -0.78 0.39 18.69
CA LEU A 902 -0.67 1.78 19.10
C LEU A 902 -1.70 2.66 18.36
N SER A 903 -2.37 3.55 19.08
CA SER A 903 -3.29 4.49 18.45
C SER A 903 -2.53 5.62 17.71
N PRO A 904 -3.15 6.24 16.68
CA PRO A 904 -2.59 7.43 16.06
C PRO A 904 -2.28 8.57 17.04
N ALA A 905 -3.10 8.75 18.08
CA ALA A 905 -2.87 9.76 19.10
C ALA A 905 -1.61 9.49 19.93
N GLN A 906 -1.33 8.22 20.24
CA GLN A 906 -0.10 7.81 20.92
C GLN A 906 1.12 8.01 20.03
N LEU A 907 1.05 7.58 18.77
CA LEU A 907 2.15 7.72 17.80
C LEU A 907 2.54 9.18 17.53
N ASN A 908 1.55 10.08 17.47
CA ASN A 908 1.77 11.51 17.24
C ASN A 908 2.39 12.26 18.42
N GLN A 909 2.41 11.66 19.60
CA GLN A 909 2.95 12.28 20.82
C GLN A 909 4.40 11.86 21.09
N LEU A 910 4.91 10.92 20.30
CA LEU A 910 6.33 10.57 20.32
C LEU A 910 7.17 11.69 19.69
N SER A 911 8.37 11.90 20.24
CA SER A 911 9.37 12.82 19.72
C SER A 911 10.09 12.25 18.49
N GLU A 912 10.78 13.11 17.75
CA GLU A 912 11.57 12.69 16.58
C GLU A 912 12.69 11.69 16.96
N SER A 913 13.29 11.81 18.14
CA SER A 913 14.32 10.88 18.60
C SER A 913 13.74 9.50 18.94
N GLN A 914 12.53 9.44 19.49
CA GLN A 914 11.81 8.20 19.73
C GLN A 914 11.42 7.51 18.42
N TRP A 915 10.96 8.26 17.42
CA TRP A 915 10.67 7.73 16.08
C TRP A 915 11.93 7.19 15.38
N LYS A 916 13.04 7.91 15.44
CA LYS A 916 14.34 7.44 14.94
C LYS A 916 14.84 6.19 15.64
N ALA A 917 14.45 5.98 16.89
CA ALA A 917 14.86 4.82 17.66
C ALA A 917 14.07 3.54 17.31
N LEU A 918 12.89 3.64 16.67
CA LEU A 918 12.16 2.46 16.23
C LEU A 918 13.00 1.64 15.25
N THR A 919 12.95 0.31 15.31
CA THR A 919 13.69 -0.50 14.34
C THR A 919 12.94 -0.57 13.01
N PRO A 920 13.61 -0.86 11.87
CA PRO A 920 12.93 -1.11 10.60
C PRO A 920 11.85 -2.21 10.73
N GLU A 921 12.13 -3.26 11.49
CA GLU A 921 11.16 -4.31 11.77
C GLU A 921 9.92 -3.82 12.52
N GLN A 922 10.04 -2.85 13.43
CA GLN A 922 8.90 -2.26 14.13
C GLN A 922 8.11 -1.31 13.23
N VAL A 923 8.79 -0.46 12.46
CA VAL A 923 8.15 0.47 11.52
C VAL A 923 7.34 -0.28 10.47
N LYS A 924 7.86 -1.43 10.00
CA LYS A 924 7.15 -2.33 9.09
C LYS A 924 5.85 -2.93 9.65
N GLN A 925 5.65 -2.96 10.98
CA GLN A 925 4.41 -3.47 11.59
C GLN A 925 3.30 -2.42 11.68
N LEU A 926 3.60 -1.15 11.38
CA LEU A 926 2.59 -0.08 11.42
C LEU A 926 1.58 -0.28 10.29
N GLN A 927 0.30 -0.21 10.64
CA GLN A 927 -0.81 -0.32 9.71
C GLN A 927 -0.89 0.93 8.81
N PRO A 928 -1.38 0.78 7.56
CA PRO A 928 -1.67 1.89 6.66
C PRO A 928 -2.42 3.07 7.32
N ALA A 929 -3.46 2.77 8.11
CA ALA A 929 -4.26 3.78 8.81
C ALA A 929 -3.47 4.53 9.89
N GLN A 930 -2.60 3.82 10.63
CA GLN A 930 -1.70 4.45 11.60
C GLN A 930 -0.76 5.42 10.88
N LEU A 931 -0.06 4.95 9.85
CA LEU A 931 0.89 5.75 9.07
C LEU A 931 0.25 7.00 8.48
N SER A 932 -0.92 6.89 7.85
CA SER A 932 -1.63 8.04 7.25
C SER A 932 -2.02 9.13 8.26
N SER A 933 -2.14 8.76 9.54
CA SER A 933 -2.57 9.66 10.63
C SER A 933 -1.40 10.32 11.37
N VAL A 934 -0.15 9.93 11.09
CA VAL A 934 1.05 10.49 11.74
C VAL A 934 1.38 11.88 11.19
N ASN A 935 1.90 12.76 12.04
CA ASN A 935 2.33 14.09 11.63
C ASN A 935 3.46 14.01 10.59
N PRO A 936 3.42 14.78 9.48
CA PRO A 936 4.48 14.82 8.46
C PRO A 936 5.89 15.04 9.02
N LYS A 937 6.05 15.78 10.12
CA LYS A 937 7.34 15.98 10.78
C LYS A 937 7.97 14.68 11.28
N LEU A 938 7.16 13.76 11.79
CA LEU A 938 7.62 12.47 12.34
C LEU A 938 7.95 11.49 11.22
N ILE A 939 7.18 11.49 10.12
CA ILE A 939 7.52 10.73 8.90
C ILE A 939 8.85 11.21 8.32
N ASN A 940 9.10 12.52 8.28
CA ASN A 940 10.38 13.09 7.85
C ASN A 940 11.54 12.85 8.84
N ALA A 941 11.25 12.45 10.08
CA ALA A 941 12.27 12.09 11.05
C ALA A 941 12.79 10.65 10.84
N LEU A 942 12.09 9.81 10.06
CA LEU A 942 12.51 8.44 9.78
C LEU A 942 13.87 8.38 9.06
N LEU A 943 14.64 7.36 9.39
CA LEU A 943 15.88 6.99 8.74
C LEU A 943 15.61 6.28 7.40
N ALA A 944 16.60 6.32 6.50
CA ALA A 944 16.53 5.68 5.19
C ALA A 944 16.16 4.19 5.29
N GLU A 945 16.79 3.45 6.21
CA GLU A 945 16.54 2.02 6.43
C GLU A 945 15.11 1.74 6.93
N GLN A 946 14.55 2.63 7.76
CA GLN A 946 13.17 2.51 8.24
C GLN A 946 12.18 2.74 7.09
N LEU A 947 12.40 3.75 6.25
CA LEU A 947 11.57 4.00 5.07
C LEU A 947 11.67 2.85 4.06
N GLN A 948 12.87 2.31 3.84
CA GLN A 948 13.09 1.15 2.98
C GLN A 948 12.41 -0.13 3.50
N SER A 949 12.12 -0.24 4.79
CA SER A 949 11.40 -1.40 5.34
C SER A 949 9.90 -1.40 5.07
N LEU A 950 9.33 -0.27 4.66
CA LEU A 950 7.92 -0.14 4.35
C LEU A 950 7.55 -0.88 3.06
N SER A 951 6.42 -1.58 3.12
CA SER A 951 5.80 -2.19 1.95
C SER A 951 5.20 -1.15 1.00
N GLY A 952 4.95 -1.53 -0.25
CA GLY A 952 4.27 -0.66 -1.22
C GLY A 952 2.88 -0.19 -0.76
N VAL A 953 2.13 -1.04 -0.03
CA VAL A 953 0.82 -0.68 0.53
C VAL A 953 0.94 0.38 1.63
N GLN A 954 1.95 0.28 2.49
CA GLN A 954 2.21 1.27 3.54
C GLN A 954 2.65 2.61 2.95
N LEU A 955 3.50 2.59 1.92
CA LEU A 955 3.92 3.79 1.20
C LEU A 955 2.73 4.45 0.49
N ALA A 956 1.90 3.68 -0.21
CA ALA A 956 0.69 4.20 -0.88
C ALA A 956 -0.33 4.81 0.10
N ALA A 957 -0.32 4.38 1.37
CA ALA A 957 -1.22 4.89 2.40
C ALA A 957 -0.78 6.24 3.01
N LEU A 958 0.48 6.65 2.83
CA LEU A 958 0.93 7.96 3.29
C LEU A 958 0.17 9.08 2.58
N THR A 959 -0.08 10.18 3.26
CA THR A 959 -0.75 11.33 2.65
C THR A 959 0.21 12.10 1.74
N PRO A 960 -0.29 12.85 0.74
CA PRO A 960 0.54 13.74 -0.07
C PRO A 960 1.36 14.71 0.79
N ALA A 961 0.79 15.24 1.88
CA ALA A 961 1.49 16.13 2.80
C ALA A 961 2.68 15.46 3.50
N GLN A 962 2.56 14.17 3.87
CA GLN A 962 3.65 13.40 4.48
C GLN A 962 4.78 13.14 3.47
N ILE A 963 4.44 12.77 2.24
CA ILE A 963 5.42 12.53 1.17
C ILE A 963 6.14 13.84 0.79
N SER A 964 5.40 14.95 0.61
CA SER A 964 5.98 16.25 0.28
C SER A 964 6.86 16.82 1.41
N ALA A 965 6.68 16.37 2.65
CA ALA A 965 7.51 16.79 3.79
C ALA A 965 8.87 16.09 3.86
N LEU A 966 9.07 14.97 3.14
CA LEU A 966 10.32 14.22 3.15
C LEU A 966 11.48 15.03 2.55
N LYS A 967 12.65 15.00 3.17
CA LYS A 967 13.85 15.57 2.55
C LYS A 967 14.31 14.75 1.32
N PRO A 968 15.08 15.35 0.40
CA PRO A 968 15.62 14.66 -0.78
C PRO A 968 16.36 13.34 -0.51
N ALA A 969 17.22 13.28 0.50
CA ALA A 969 18.03 12.09 0.79
C ALA A 969 17.19 10.84 1.18
N PRO A 970 16.19 10.94 2.08
CA PRO A 970 15.23 9.86 2.32
C PRO A 970 14.49 9.35 1.06
N LEU A 971 14.07 10.24 0.17
CA LEU A 971 13.39 9.86 -1.09
C LEU A 971 14.35 9.11 -2.03
N GLN A 972 15.60 9.57 -2.14
CA GLN A 972 16.65 8.88 -2.90
C GLN A 972 16.93 7.46 -2.39
N ALA A 973 16.76 7.21 -1.09
CA ALA A 973 17.01 5.90 -0.52
C ALA A 973 15.96 4.85 -0.90
N LEU A 974 14.76 5.23 -1.33
CA LEU A 974 13.72 4.26 -1.69
C LEU A 974 14.13 3.41 -2.89
N SER A 975 13.73 2.13 -2.93
CA SER A 975 13.92 1.31 -4.14
C SER A 975 13.02 1.79 -5.29
N ASP A 976 13.35 1.37 -6.52
CA ASP A 976 12.51 1.57 -7.70
C ASP A 976 11.10 0.99 -7.53
N THR A 977 10.98 -0.19 -6.94
CA THR A 977 9.66 -0.81 -6.62
C THR A 977 8.86 0.01 -5.61
N GLN A 978 9.51 0.63 -4.63
CA GLN A 978 8.86 1.48 -3.63
C GLN A 978 8.42 2.82 -4.22
N ILE A 979 9.22 3.41 -5.10
CA ILE A 979 8.84 4.61 -5.85
C ILE A 979 7.64 4.31 -6.77
N ALA A 980 7.64 3.17 -7.45
CA ALA A 980 6.53 2.73 -8.30
C ALA A 980 5.23 2.48 -7.51
N ALA A 981 5.32 2.16 -6.21
CA ALA A 981 4.17 1.97 -5.34
C ALA A 981 3.51 3.27 -4.87
N LEU A 982 4.16 4.43 -5.02
CA LEU A 982 3.56 5.72 -4.71
C LEU A 982 2.42 6.04 -5.68
N THR A 983 1.35 6.61 -5.13
CA THR A 983 0.18 7.03 -5.89
C THR A 983 0.48 8.27 -6.74
N PRO A 984 -0.22 8.47 -7.87
CA PRO A 984 -0.07 9.69 -8.68
C PRO A 984 -0.28 10.98 -7.88
N THR A 985 -1.21 10.99 -6.92
CA THR A 985 -1.48 12.14 -6.04
C THR A 985 -0.34 12.46 -5.09
N GLN A 986 0.35 11.45 -4.55
CA GLN A 986 1.54 11.65 -3.73
C GLN A 986 2.70 12.20 -4.56
N LEU A 987 2.94 11.61 -5.73
CA LEU A 987 4.01 12.03 -6.63
C LEU A 987 3.80 13.48 -7.14
N SER A 988 2.56 13.87 -7.45
CA SER A 988 2.22 15.24 -7.87
C SER A 988 2.26 16.29 -6.74
N SER A 989 2.49 15.87 -5.50
CA SER A 989 2.72 16.75 -4.34
C SER A 989 4.19 17.05 -4.06
N LEU A 990 5.11 16.35 -4.73
CA LEU A 990 6.55 16.56 -4.60
C LEU A 990 6.94 17.96 -5.10
N SER A 991 8.05 18.47 -4.58
CA SER A 991 8.70 19.69 -5.02
C SER A 991 9.67 19.41 -6.18
N PRO A 992 10.00 20.43 -7.00
CA PRO A 992 11.05 20.33 -8.02
C PRO A 992 12.39 19.78 -7.49
N ASP A 993 12.79 20.13 -6.27
CA ASP A 993 14.06 19.68 -5.68
C ASP A 993 14.00 18.21 -5.24
N GLN A 994 12.85 17.74 -4.75
CA GLN A 994 12.63 16.33 -4.47
C GLN A 994 12.67 15.51 -5.76
N ILE A 995 12.05 15.98 -6.84
CA ILE A 995 12.11 15.31 -8.15
C ILE A 995 13.54 15.26 -8.66
N ARG A 996 14.31 16.37 -8.60
CA ARG A 996 15.73 16.39 -9.00
C ARG A 996 16.61 15.44 -8.22
N SER A 997 16.22 15.10 -7.00
CA SER A 997 16.97 14.17 -6.19
C SER A 997 16.82 12.72 -6.66
N LEU A 998 15.72 12.33 -7.32
CA LEU A 998 15.51 10.94 -7.73
C LEU A 998 16.61 10.43 -8.68
N MET A 999 16.98 9.17 -8.57
CA MET A 999 17.90 8.52 -9.50
C MET A 999 17.19 8.22 -10.83
N PRO A 1000 17.92 8.14 -11.97
CA PRO A 1000 17.33 7.79 -13.25
C PRO A 1000 16.52 6.48 -13.22
N ILE A 1001 16.99 5.46 -12.49
CA ILE A 1001 16.26 4.19 -12.34
C ILE A 1001 14.93 4.36 -11.58
N GLN A 1002 14.85 5.27 -10.60
CA GLN A 1002 13.62 5.58 -9.89
C GLN A 1002 12.64 6.35 -10.77
N VAL A 1003 13.14 7.26 -11.63
CA VAL A 1003 12.30 7.98 -12.61
C VAL A 1003 11.71 7.04 -13.65
N ASN A 1004 12.49 6.05 -14.12
CA ASN A 1004 12.01 5.02 -15.03
C ASN A 1004 10.96 4.10 -14.39
N ALA A 1005 10.96 3.98 -13.05
CA ALA A 1005 9.96 3.21 -12.31
C ALA A 1005 8.62 3.94 -12.12
N LEU A 1006 8.56 5.24 -12.44
CA LEU A 1006 7.31 6.01 -12.38
C LEU A 1006 6.36 5.55 -13.49
N THR A 1007 5.10 5.33 -13.13
CA THR A 1007 4.10 4.79 -14.06
C THR A 1007 3.66 5.83 -15.10
N PRO A 1008 3.23 5.42 -16.30
CA PRO A 1008 2.64 6.35 -17.28
C PRO A 1008 1.46 7.15 -16.72
N ALA A 1009 0.71 6.58 -15.76
CA ALA A 1009 -0.38 7.27 -15.08
C ALA A 1009 0.08 8.51 -14.29
N PHE A 1010 1.28 8.49 -13.70
CA PHE A 1010 1.86 9.68 -13.08
C PHE A 1010 2.12 10.78 -14.12
N PHE A 1011 2.71 10.42 -15.26
CA PHE A 1011 3.04 11.38 -16.31
C PHE A 1011 1.81 12.00 -16.98
N SER A 1012 0.69 11.30 -17.04
CA SER A 1012 -0.58 11.89 -17.50
C SER A 1012 -1.10 13.03 -16.60
N ASN A 1013 -0.70 13.05 -15.32
CA ASN A 1013 -1.14 14.05 -14.34
C ASN A 1013 0.02 14.89 -13.77
N ILE A 1014 1.20 14.83 -14.39
CA ILE A 1014 2.38 15.55 -13.89
C ILE A 1014 2.20 17.05 -14.11
N LYS A 1015 2.60 17.84 -13.10
CA LYS A 1015 2.60 19.30 -13.22
C LYS A 1015 3.78 19.77 -14.09
N PRO A 1016 3.59 20.77 -14.96
CA PRO A 1016 4.65 21.37 -15.77
C PRO A 1016 5.95 21.68 -15.00
N ALA A 1017 5.84 22.25 -13.79
CA ALA A 1017 7.00 22.60 -12.98
C ALA A 1017 7.83 21.38 -12.53
N LEU A 1018 7.21 20.22 -12.31
CA LEU A 1018 7.92 18.99 -11.96
C LEU A 1018 8.57 18.36 -13.18
N LEU A 1019 7.89 18.40 -14.32
CA LEU A 1019 8.42 17.92 -15.59
C LEU A 1019 9.67 18.73 -16.00
N GLN A 1020 9.63 20.05 -15.86
CA GLN A 1020 10.76 20.95 -16.11
C GLN A 1020 11.89 20.79 -15.07
N ALA A 1021 11.62 20.21 -13.91
CA ALA A 1021 12.63 20.02 -12.87
C ALA A 1021 13.61 18.88 -13.20
N LEU A 1022 13.19 17.91 -14.03
CA LEU A 1022 14.00 16.73 -14.37
C LEU A 1022 15.35 17.14 -14.98
N SER A 1023 16.43 16.61 -14.40
CA SER A 1023 17.77 16.69 -15.00
C SER A 1023 17.86 15.90 -16.30
N LEU A 1024 18.89 16.13 -17.13
CA LEU A 1024 19.05 15.43 -18.41
C LEU A 1024 19.18 13.91 -18.25
N ASN A 1025 19.85 13.45 -17.20
CA ASN A 1025 19.99 12.01 -16.93
C ASN A 1025 18.66 11.38 -16.51
N GLN A 1026 17.84 12.10 -15.75
CA GLN A 1026 16.49 11.65 -15.38
C GLN A 1026 15.55 11.69 -16.57
N TRP A 1027 15.64 12.73 -17.40
CA TRP A 1027 14.87 12.87 -18.64
C TRP A 1027 15.15 11.72 -19.60
N ALA A 1028 16.42 11.34 -19.78
CA ALA A 1028 16.79 10.18 -20.60
C ALA A 1028 16.22 8.84 -20.08
N ALA A 1029 15.85 8.77 -18.80
CA ALA A 1029 15.25 7.61 -18.18
C ALA A 1029 13.71 7.61 -18.19
N VAL A 1030 13.06 8.67 -18.70
CA VAL A 1030 11.61 8.67 -18.92
C VAL A 1030 11.28 7.73 -20.08
N SER A 1031 10.41 6.75 -19.85
CA SER A 1031 10.07 5.74 -20.86
C SER A 1031 9.24 6.33 -22.03
N PRO A 1032 9.30 5.74 -23.24
CA PRO A 1032 8.43 6.14 -24.35
C PRO A 1032 6.94 6.08 -24.01
N GLN A 1033 6.53 5.12 -23.19
CA GLN A 1033 5.14 4.97 -22.74
C GLN A 1033 4.73 6.11 -21.79
N ALA A 1034 5.64 6.60 -20.96
CA ALA A 1034 5.41 7.79 -20.13
C ALA A 1034 5.27 9.06 -20.98
N ILE A 1035 6.08 9.21 -22.04
CA ILE A 1035 5.95 10.31 -23.01
C ILE A 1035 4.59 10.24 -23.73
N ALA A 1036 4.19 9.06 -24.20
CA ALA A 1036 2.92 8.85 -24.88
C ALA A 1036 1.70 9.17 -23.99
N ALA A 1037 1.83 8.99 -22.67
CA ALA A 1037 0.77 9.26 -21.70
C ALA A 1037 0.60 10.75 -21.34
N MET A 1038 1.55 11.62 -21.71
CA MET A 1038 1.46 13.06 -21.46
C MET A 1038 0.40 13.73 -22.35
N ASP A 1039 -0.23 14.79 -21.87
CA ASP A 1039 -1.11 15.63 -22.68
C ASP A 1039 -0.31 16.71 -23.46
N THR A 1040 -1.01 17.41 -24.36
CA THR A 1040 -0.38 18.46 -25.18
C THR A 1040 0.16 19.64 -24.34
N PRO A 1041 -0.53 20.15 -23.30
CA PRO A 1041 0.06 21.13 -22.38
C PRO A 1041 1.35 20.67 -21.70
N GLN A 1042 1.44 19.42 -21.26
CA GLN A 1042 2.65 18.86 -20.64
C GLN A 1042 3.81 18.83 -21.63
N ILE A 1043 3.57 18.35 -22.86
CA ILE A 1043 4.59 18.35 -23.93
C ILE A 1043 5.05 19.78 -24.26
N GLN A 1044 4.11 20.73 -24.35
CA GLN A 1044 4.44 22.14 -24.56
C GLN A 1044 5.27 22.74 -23.42
N SER A 1045 5.10 22.24 -22.20
CA SER A 1045 5.86 22.73 -21.04
C SER A 1045 7.31 22.24 -21.00
N LEU A 1046 7.71 21.27 -21.82
CA LEU A 1046 9.09 20.78 -21.87
C LEU A 1046 10.07 21.91 -22.22
N THR A 1047 11.22 21.91 -21.56
CA THR A 1047 12.28 22.86 -21.91
C THR A 1047 12.88 22.52 -23.28
N ILE A 1048 13.43 23.52 -23.97
CA ILE A 1048 14.14 23.31 -25.25
C ILE A 1048 15.31 22.32 -25.12
N ILE A 1049 15.94 22.24 -23.93
CA ILE A 1049 17.04 21.32 -23.66
C ILE A 1049 16.52 19.89 -23.52
N GLN A 1050 15.38 19.68 -22.85
CA GLN A 1050 14.73 18.37 -22.78
C GLN A 1050 14.30 17.89 -24.17
N VAL A 1051 13.66 18.74 -24.98
CA VAL A 1051 13.29 18.37 -26.36
C VAL A 1051 14.53 18.10 -27.22
N GLY A 1052 15.59 18.90 -27.10
CA GLY A 1052 16.83 18.69 -27.84
C GLY A 1052 17.66 17.48 -27.39
N SER A 1053 17.36 16.92 -26.22
CA SER A 1053 18.00 15.70 -25.67
C SER A 1053 17.10 14.47 -25.70
N ILE A 1054 15.94 14.56 -26.38
CA ILE A 1054 15.03 13.42 -26.55
C ILE A 1054 15.74 12.26 -27.27
N SER A 1055 15.53 11.04 -26.79
CA SER A 1055 16.05 9.83 -27.44
C SER A 1055 15.18 9.43 -28.64
N PRO A 1056 15.70 8.63 -29.58
CA PRO A 1056 14.90 8.07 -30.68
C PRO A 1056 13.61 7.39 -30.20
N ALA A 1057 13.69 6.55 -29.17
CA ALA A 1057 12.53 5.82 -28.64
C ALA A 1057 11.50 6.75 -28.00
N GLN A 1058 11.95 7.79 -27.28
CA GLN A 1058 11.03 8.78 -26.69
C GLN A 1058 10.34 9.63 -27.77
N LEU A 1059 11.06 9.97 -28.85
CA LEU A 1059 10.51 10.71 -29.98
C LEU A 1059 9.48 9.86 -30.74
N GLU A 1060 9.75 8.55 -30.90
CA GLU A 1060 8.80 7.58 -31.47
C GLU A 1060 7.55 7.40 -30.60
N GLY A 1061 7.66 7.58 -29.27
CA GLY A 1061 6.53 7.55 -28.34
C GLY A 1061 5.55 8.73 -28.47
N LEU A 1062 5.92 9.82 -29.16
CA LEU A 1062 5.03 10.98 -29.31
C LEU A 1062 3.91 10.70 -30.32
N SER A 1063 2.67 10.94 -29.90
CA SER A 1063 1.51 10.94 -30.78
C SER A 1063 1.52 12.12 -31.77
N ALA A 1064 0.74 12.00 -32.84
CA ALA A 1064 0.52 13.08 -33.82
C ALA A 1064 0.10 14.39 -33.15
N ASN A 1065 -0.84 14.35 -32.21
CA ASN A 1065 -1.34 15.54 -31.51
C ASN A 1065 -0.24 16.19 -30.63
N GLN A 1066 0.60 15.38 -29.99
CA GLN A 1066 1.72 15.89 -29.19
C GLN A 1066 2.79 16.55 -30.08
N LEU A 1067 3.12 15.96 -31.23
CA LEU A 1067 4.03 16.56 -32.22
C LEU A 1067 3.48 17.88 -32.77
N GLN A 1068 2.18 17.93 -33.05
CA GLN A 1068 1.49 19.14 -33.48
C GLN A 1068 1.47 20.24 -32.40
N SER A 1069 1.53 19.84 -31.13
CA SER A 1069 1.55 20.79 -30.01
C SER A 1069 2.90 21.46 -29.78
N LEU A 1070 4.00 20.94 -30.32
CA LEU A 1070 5.34 21.49 -30.09
C LEU A 1070 5.45 22.95 -30.56
N THR A 1071 6.06 23.79 -29.71
CA THR A 1071 6.34 25.18 -30.04
C THR A 1071 7.43 25.28 -31.13
N PRO A 1072 7.51 26.39 -31.89
CA PRO A 1072 8.56 26.56 -32.90
C PRO A 1072 9.98 26.38 -32.35
N LEU A 1073 10.25 26.89 -31.15
CA LEU A 1073 11.55 26.73 -30.49
C LEU A 1073 11.85 25.26 -30.15
N GLN A 1074 10.85 24.51 -29.67
CA GLN A 1074 11.01 23.08 -29.41
C GLN A 1074 11.22 22.28 -30.70
N LEU A 1075 10.50 22.60 -31.79
CA LEU A 1075 10.68 21.95 -33.10
C LEU A 1075 12.11 22.15 -33.62
N THR A 1076 12.66 23.36 -33.52
CA THR A 1076 14.04 23.63 -33.94
C THR A 1076 15.10 22.98 -33.04
N ALA A 1077 14.76 22.65 -31.79
CA ALA A 1077 15.67 21.97 -30.87
C ALA A 1077 15.87 20.47 -31.19
N ILE A 1078 14.92 19.83 -31.91
CA ILE A 1078 15.04 18.42 -32.30
C ILE A 1078 16.25 18.26 -33.23
N GLN A 1079 17.21 17.42 -32.83
CA GLN A 1079 18.41 17.25 -33.64
C GLN A 1079 18.09 16.61 -35.00
N PRO A 1080 18.68 17.09 -36.12
CA PRO A 1080 18.34 16.61 -37.47
C PRO A 1080 18.44 15.09 -37.64
N ARG A 1081 19.40 14.45 -36.95
CA ARG A 1081 19.60 13.00 -36.99
C ARG A 1081 18.44 12.19 -36.37
N LEU A 1082 17.72 12.78 -35.41
CA LEU A 1082 16.62 12.09 -34.71
C LEU A 1082 15.35 12.04 -35.55
N LEU A 1083 15.19 12.94 -36.52
CA LEU A 1083 14.03 12.94 -37.42
C LEU A 1083 13.90 11.65 -38.24
N TRP A 1084 15.01 10.93 -38.46
CA TRP A 1084 15.01 9.61 -39.11
C TRP A 1084 14.47 8.48 -38.24
N SER A 1085 14.33 8.69 -36.93
CA SER A 1085 13.73 7.71 -36.02
C SER A 1085 12.21 7.83 -35.93
N MET A 1086 11.61 8.86 -36.54
CA MET A 1086 10.17 9.04 -36.57
C MET A 1086 9.54 8.13 -37.63
N SER A 1087 8.36 7.60 -37.31
CA SER A 1087 7.55 6.88 -38.28
C SER A 1087 7.05 7.81 -39.39
N ASN A 1088 6.71 7.24 -40.56
CA ASN A 1088 6.10 8.01 -41.65
C ASN A 1088 4.79 8.70 -41.19
N GLN A 1089 4.01 8.05 -40.32
CA GLN A 1089 2.79 8.64 -39.76
C GLN A 1089 3.08 9.87 -38.89
N GLN A 1090 4.15 9.84 -38.09
CA GLN A 1090 4.59 11.00 -37.30
C GLN A 1090 5.10 12.14 -38.20
N LEU A 1091 5.88 11.83 -39.23
CA LEU A 1091 6.35 12.82 -40.20
C LEU A 1091 5.19 13.46 -40.99
N GLN A 1092 4.18 12.67 -41.32
CA GLN A 1092 2.95 13.14 -41.99
C GLN A 1092 2.02 13.91 -41.04
N SER A 1093 2.19 13.77 -39.73
CA SER A 1093 1.39 14.53 -38.75
C SER A 1093 1.77 16.01 -38.68
N PHE A 1094 2.96 16.41 -39.13
CA PHE A 1094 3.34 17.83 -39.11
C PHE A 1094 2.48 18.67 -40.06
N LEU A 1095 1.95 19.77 -39.53
CA LEU A 1095 1.24 20.76 -40.35
C LEU A 1095 2.21 21.50 -41.28
N PRO A 1096 1.77 21.99 -42.45
CA PRO A 1096 2.64 22.77 -43.36
C PRO A 1096 3.34 23.93 -42.65
N GLU A 1097 2.62 24.63 -41.76
CA GLU A 1097 3.17 25.74 -40.97
C GLU A 1097 4.28 25.31 -40.01
N GLN A 1098 4.19 24.10 -39.43
CA GLN A 1098 5.24 23.54 -38.57
C GLN A 1098 6.45 23.11 -39.39
N VAL A 1099 6.24 22.56 -40.60
CA VAL A 1099 7.32 22.21 -41.53
C VAL A 1099 8.12 23.45 -41.91
N ALA A 1100 7.47 24.61 -42.07
CA ALA A 1100 8.14 25.88 -42.35
C ALA A 1100 9.04 26.36 -41.18
N GLN A 1101 8.81 25.89 -39.95
CA GLN A 1101 9.63 26.23 -38.77
C GLN A 1101 10.91 25.39 -38.68
N PHE A 1102 11.06 24.30 -39.45
CA PHE A 1102 12.28 23.50 -39.40
C PHE A 1102 13.51 24.28 -39.90
N THR A 1103 14.66 23.95 -39.31
CA THR A 1103 15.96 24.43 -39.76
C THR A 1103 16.34 23.81 -41.12
N PRO A 1104 17.22 24.45 -41.91
CA PRO A 1104 17.65 23.89 -43.20
C PRO A 1104 18.24 22.48 -43.10
N SER A 1105 18.98 22.18 -42.02
CA SER A 1105 19.55 20.84 -41.79
C SER A 1105 18.49 19.80 -41.46
N GLN A 1106 17.41 20.16 -40.76
CA GLN A 1106 16.25 19.29 -40.53
C GLN A 1106 15.46 19.06 -41.83
N LEU A 1107 15.21 20.12 -42.60
CA LEU A 1107 14.52 20.03 -43.90
C LEU A 1107 15.27 19.16 -44.91
N ASN A 1108 16.59 19.27 -45.00
CA ASN A 1108 17.41 18.41 -45.86
C ASN A 1108 17.23 16.92 -45.57
N GLN A 1109 16.97 16.55 -44.32
CA GLN A 1109 16.72 15.15 -43.93
C GLN A 1109 15.28 14.71 -44.24
N LEU A 1110 14.33 15.64 -44.20
CA LEU A 1110 12.89 15.36 -44.35
C LEU A 1110 12.35 15.51 -45.78
N VAL A 1111 13.02 16.28 -46.66
CA VAL A 1111 12.42 16.73 -47.93
C VAL A 1111 11.93 15.58 -48.82
N THR A 1112 12.59 14.42 -48.76
CA THR A 1112 12.22 13.22 -49.53
C THR A 1112 11.05 12.43 -48.95
N LEU A 1113 10.62 12.77 -47.72
CA LEU A 1113 9.60 12.06 -46.95
C LEU A 1113 8.34 12.91 -46.70
N LEU A 1114 8.39 14.22 -47.02
CA LEU A 1114 7.27 15.14 -46.85
C LEU A 1114 6.30 15.08 -48.04
N THR A 1115 5.00 15.23 -47.75
CA THR A 1115 3.97 15.27 -48.79
C THR A 1115 4.02 16.59 -49.58
N PRO A 1116 3.48 16.63 -50.82
CA PRO A 1116 3.38 17.87 -51.58
C PRO A 1116 2.64 19.00 -50.83
N GLN A 1117 1.61 18.67 -50.05
CA GLN A 1117 0.86 19.62 -49.22
C GLN A 1117 1.70 20.18 -48.07
N GLN A 1118 2.58 19.40 -47.46
CA GLN A 1118 3.49 19.88 -46.42
C GLN A 1118 4.57 20.82 -46.97
N LEU A 1119 4.96 20.64 -48.24
CA LEU A 1119 5.95 21.46 -48.91
C LEU A 1119 5.42 22.84 -49.35
N THR A 1120 4.09 23.06 -49.38
CA THR A 1120 3.51 24.32 -49.88
C THR A 1120 3.79 25.53 -49.00
N ALA A 1121 4.10 25.31 -47.72
CA ALA A 1121 4.40 26.37 -46.76
C ALA A 1121 5.90 26.74 -46.70
N ILE A 1122 6.77 26.03 -47.40
CA ILE A 1122 8.20 26.37 -47.51
C ILE A 1122 8.35 27.43 -48.61
N ASP A 1123 8.83 28.61 -48.22
CA ASP A 1123 9.01 29.73 -49.16
C ASP A 1123 9.95 29.35 -50.33
N ARG A 1124 9.65 29.83 -51.54
CA ARG A 1124 10.31 29.44 -52.81
C ARG A 1124 11.83 29.65 -52.75
N ASN A 1125 12.29 30.66 -52.01
CA ASN A 1125 13.70 30.97 -51.80
C ASN A 1125 14.42 29.95 -50.89
N ARG A 1126 13.74 29.33 -49.92
CA ARG A 1126 14.31 28.26 -49.07
C ARG A 1126 14.35 26.93 -49.81
N GLN A 1127 13.35 26.62 -50.64
CA GLN A 1127 13.38 25.49 -51.57
C GLN A 1127 14.60 25.55 -52.51
N ALA A 1128 14.86 26.71 -53.12
CA ALA A 1128 16.02 26.91 -54.00
C ALA A 1128 17.39 26.72 -53.29
N SER A 1129 17.47 26.95 -51.98
CA SER A 1129 18.70 26.73 -51.19
C SER A 1129 18.98 25.26 -50.85
N LEU A 1130 17.94 24.40 -50.86
CA LEU A 1130 18.02 22.96 -50.63
C LEU A 1130 18.44 22.19 -51.90
N ASP A 1131 18.25 22.79 -53.08
CA ASP A 1131 18.66 22.24 -54.38
C ASP A 1131 20.15 22.45 -54.72
N ASN A 1132 20.92 23.15 -53.88
CA ASN A 1132 22.36 23.34 -54.09
C ASN A 1132 23.12 22.03 -53.76
N PRO A 1133 23.78 21.37 -54.75
CA PRO A 1133 24.42 20.05 -54.55
C PRO A 1133 25.49 20.04 -53.46
N GLY A 1134 26.12 21.19 -53.17
CA GLY A 1134 27.15 21.34 -52.14
C GLY A 1134 26.67 21.14 -50.70
N ASN A 1135 25.36 21.17 -50.44
CA ASN A 1135 24.77 20.98 -49.11
C ASN A 1135 24.20 19.56 -48.87
N ARG A 1136 24.27 18.65 -49.84
CA ARG A 1136 23.91 17.24 -49.66
C ARG A 1136 25.04 16.50 -48.96
N SER A 1137 25.15 16.66 -47.65
CA SER A 1137 26.08 15.85 -46.85
C SER A 1137 25.68 14.37 -46.94
N GLN A 1138 26.54 13.54 -47.53
CA GLN A 1138 26.45 12.08 -47.38
C GLN A 1138 26.39 11.72 -45.87
N PRO A 1139 25.70 10.62 -45.48
CA PRO A 1139 25.78 10.14 -44.11
C PRO A 1139 27.27 9.91 -43.76
N PRO A 1140 27.76 10.43 -42.62
CA PRO A 1140 29.17 10.30 -42.27
C PRO A 1140 29.51 8.83 -42.01
N VAL A 1141 30.62 8.39 -42.57
CA VAL A 1141 31.27 7.12 -42.20
C VAL A 1141 31.63 7.21 -40.70
N PRO A 1142 31.32 6.19 -39.88
CA PRO A 1142 31.70 6.21 -38.46
C PRO A 1142 33.23 6.35 -38.34
N PRO A 1143 33.73 7.11 -37.34
CA PRO A 1143 35.17 7.18 -37.13
C PRO A 1143 35.68 5.77 -36.83
N ARG A 1144 36.82 5.38 -37.44
CA ARG A 1144 37.55 4.18 -37.02
C ARG A 1144 37.72 4.23 -35.49
N PRO A 1145 37.59 3.10 -34.78
CA PRO A 1145 37.99 3.03 -33.39
C PRO A 1145 39.43 3.55 -33.29
N ALA A 1146 39.66 4.50 -32.38
CA ALA A 1146 41.01 4.87 -32.01
C ALA A 1146 41.74 3.58 -31.56
N PRO A 1147 43.01 3.36 -31.95
CA PRO A 1147 43.76 2.24 -31.41
C PRO A 1147 43.77 2.38 -29.89
N GLU A 1148 43.33 1.33 -29.19
CA GLU A 1148 43.40 1.21 -27.75
C GLU A 1148 44.81 1.59 -27.29
N ARG A 1149 44.91 2.68 -26.50
CA ARG A 1149 46.11 2.88 -25.69
C ARG A 1149 46.14 1.74 -24.68
N GLN A 1150 47.18 0.92 -24.77
CA GLN A 1150 47.55 -0.04 -23.73
C GLN A 1150 47.55 0.65 -22.34
N PRO A 1151 47.04 0.00 -21.28
CA PRO A 1151 47.08 0.57 -19.95
C PRO A 1151 48.51 0.72 -19.44
N ASN A 1152 48.74 1.86 -18.80
CA ASN A 1152 50.00 2.35 -18.25
C ASN A 1152 50.83 1.28 -17.51
N ARG A 1153 52.11 1.25 -17.89
CA ARG A 1153 53.23 0.76 -17.07
C ARG A 1153 53.27 1.52 -15.72
N PRO A 1154 53.67 0.88 -14.60
CA PRO A 1154 53.91 1.59 -13.33
C PRO A 1154 55.11 2.55 -13.44
N PRO A 1155 55.13 3.67 -12.70
CA PRO A 1155 56.25 4.61 -12.70
C PRO A 1155 57.49 4.01 -12.00
N PRO A 1156 58.71 4.41 -12.39
CA PRO A 1156 59.93 3.90 -11.78
C PRO A 1156 60.18 4.54 -10.41
N LEU A 1157 60.57 3.68 -9.46
CA LEU A 1157 61.25 4.06 -8.22
C LEU A 1157 62.59 4.73 -8.54
N MET A 1158 62.76 6.00 -8.17
CA MET A 1158 64.08 6.59 -7.91
C MET A 1158 64.01 7.59 -6.74
N GLN A 1159 64.55 7.13 -5.62
CA GLN A 1159 65.33 7.83 -4.58
C GLN A 1159 65.24 9.37 -4.52
N ARG A 1160 64.60 9.89 -3.47
CA ARG A 1160 65.27 10.51 -2.30
C ARG A 1160 64.28 10.73 -1.17
#